data_AF-A0A0C3CJG0-F1
#
_entry.id   AF-A0A0C3CJG0-F1
#
_cell.length_a   1.000
_cell.length_b   1.000
_cell.length_c   1.000
_cell.angle_alpha   90.00
_cell.angle_beta   90.00
_cell.angle_gamma   90.00
#
_symmetry.space_group_name_H-M   'P 1'
#
loop_
_entity.id
_entity.type
_entity.pdbx_description
1 polymer ?
#
loop_
_entity_poly.entity_id
_entity_poly.type
_entity_poly.pdbx_seq_one_letter_code
_entity_poly.pdbx_strand_id
1 'polypeptide(L)'
;MNRYTLESKYAIGAGQGQQGDIVIAVMGSTGTGKSSFVKLLTGDKGVKVGDTLESETSEVKVVRFLDPLSGRKITIVDTPGFDDSRADVSDTDTLRIITNFLLDEYDKDRKLNSLVYFHRISDPRFSAQSGRNLRMFRGLCGKAAFKNVIALTTFWDQVSVDEGDKREAQLKSNFFKDLVAGGAQFIRHDRTIESARQVLRRIFTLAPAITQIQREIREDGNSLEDTAAGSVLREEVERVIAKYREEVADLKSEIVTVTKRGEAVRQQLVEERATLQQELARWERERSELKKGLGEAKESSKRLEAETSKLQAQLVGMKARQGSARDNSEIGAMESPPPYQEGRSAQSIVQILFPSEKFQFNHSDKYPPYLKRIPPKYQTGALGIFDFTSLLQTTAMLSFQPGTLSRIRNLAPEFSTTRSMEDLVNRNHELHTKSQQSDSVRDMYFAKNIGHRDDWYTDAAFGQQQLTGTNPTTITLAPLRWITEFKTASRTQQRADVTSLLTDYPQSLFVQDYSDFRSSMGLSPSDEFVSEGRYACSSVALFHLEPEGKLHPLAITLDYKGSMEDSVTIFNRRITSITPGDEETDWPWRYAKMCVQVSDWLRHEVAVHLVNTHLVEEVIIVAANRTFEPHHIVFQLLEPHWNTTLSLNKAAREVLVPKIIIGMTGFTATQTYAFLKEAYYQFEWTDSYVPNDLRRRGFPIEDLDKVKYHNCGYARNIARMWEILRNFVSMVLTEAYASDAQVANDRFISAFCNEARSHSLGQLASLPDIETLDELIDFVTMCIHIASPQHTAVNYLQQYYQTFVPNKPSALYTRLPESLAQLQDFGEEDMLMALPIHEPRDWLLMAQVPYLLSFEVPDDTNILHYATTISDSSSTPSIIRDAALVLKEDLEAFIGTVAQYSQELDDQQTPYLVLDPSKTAVSILI
;
A
#
# COMPACT_ATOMS: atom_id res chain seq x y z
N MET A 1 10.14 -62.29 45.42
CA MET A 1 9.32 -62.66 44.25
C MET A 1 9.72 -61.76 43.09
N ASN A 2 9.97 -62.36 41.94
CA ASN A 2 11.01 -61.98 40.96
C ASN A 2 10.61 -61.01 39.84
N ARG A 3 11.67 -60.33 39.38
CA ARG A 3 11.99 -59.60 38.13
C ARG A 3 11.24 -59.99 36.84
N TYR A 4 11.09 -58.99 35.96
CA TYR A 4 11.11 -59.14 34.50
C TYR A 4 12.02 -58.08 33.84
N THR A 5 12.72 -58.51 32.78
CA THR A 5 13.76 -57.80 32.01
C THR A 5 13.45 -57.81 30.51
N LEU A 6 14.09 -56.88 29.80
CA LEU A 6 14.04 -56.52 28.39
C LEU A 6 14.57 -57.57 27.37
N GLU A 7 14.13 -57.36 26.12
CA GLU A 7 14.78 -57.53 24.80
C GLU A 7 14.53 -58.74 23.86
N SER A 8 14.10 -58.33 22.64
CA SER A 8 14.30 -58.88 21.28
C SER A 8 13.42 -60.04 20.74
N LYS A 9 12.73 -59.77 19.62
CA LYS A 9 12.83 -60.48 18.32
C LYS A 9 11.81 -59.97 17.30
N TYR A 10 12.28 -59.28 16.27
CA TYR A 10 11.60 -59.21 14.97
C TYR A 10 12.62 -59.52 13.88
N ALA A 11 12.42 -60.65 13.18
CA ALA A 11 13.06 -60.96 11.92
C ALA A 11 12.15 -61.86 11.05
N ILE A 12 11.73 -61.28 9.93
CA ILE A 12 11.56 -61.82 8.56
C ILE A 12 10.44 -62.85 8.29
N GLY A 13 9.49 -62.42 7.47
CA GLY A 13 8.84 -63.25 6.46
C GLY A 13 9.13 -62.67 5.07
N ALA A 14 9.95 -63.36 4.29
CA ALA A 14 10.29 -63.01 2.92
C ALA A 14 9.21 -63.51 1.95
N GLY A 15 8.59 -62.59 1.21
CA GLY A 15 7.82 -62.87 0.00
C GLY A 15 8.32 -61.96 -1.12
N GLN A 16 9.21 -62.49 -1.97
CA GLN A 16 9.67 -61.81 -3.17
C GLN A 16 8.56 -61.85 -4.24
N GLY A 17 7.88 -60.73 -4.42
CA GLY A 17 7.28 -60.34 -5.69
C GLY A 17 7.79 -58.94 -6.02
N GLN A 18 8.38 -58.73 -7.20
CA GLN A 18 8.79 -57.41 -7.69
C GLN A 18 7.57 -56.47 -7.71
N GLN A 19 7.38 -55.67 -6.66
CA GLN A 19 6.45 -54.54 -6.69
C GLN A 19 7.08 -53.45 -7.54
N GLY A 20 6.42 -53.07 -8.63
CA GLY A 20 6.92 -52.13 -9.63
C GLY A 20 7.36 -50.77 -9.06
N ASP A 21 8.24 -50.12 -9.83
CA ASP A 21 8.76 -48.76 -9.57
C ASP A 21 7.60 -47.79 -9.31
N ILE A 22 7.73 -46.97 -8.26
CA ILE A 22 6.75 -45.93 -7.89
C ILE A 22 7.12 -44.62 -8.60
N VAL A 23 6.17 -44.01 -9.30
CA VAL A 23 6.35 -42.70 -9.94
C VAL A 23 5.44 -41.65 -9.29
N ILE A 24 6.02 -40.54 -8.86
CA ILE A 24 5.36 -39.45 -8.16
C ILE A 24 5.69 -38.13 -8.86
N ALA A 25 4.66 -37.34 -9.19
CA ALA A 25 4.84 -35.97 -9.66
C ALA A 25 4.43 -34.99 -8.58
N VAL A 26 5.30 -34.02 -8.26
CA VAL A 26 4.99 -32.94 -7.30
C VAL A 26 4.69 -31.66 -8.06
N MET A 27 3.61 -30.96 -7.70
CA MET A 27 3.10 -29.76 -8.35
C MET A 27 2.61 -28.74 -7.32
N GLY A 28 2.50 -27.47 -7.72
CA GLY A 28 2.02 -26.38 -6.85
C GLY A 28 2.79 -25.09 -7.12
N SER A 29 2.30 -23.96 -6.61
CA SER A 29 2.91 -22.65 -6.85
C SER A 29 4.36 -22.57 -6.36
N THR A 30 5.13 -21.62 -6.87
CA THR A 30 6.49 -21.32 -6.39
C THR A 30 6.49 -21.03 -4.87
N GLY A 31 7.48 -21.52 -4.13
CA GLY A 31 7.60 -21.29 -2.68
C GLY A 31 6.76 -22.19 -1.77
N THR A 32 5.99 -23.15 -2.31
CA THR A 32 5.11 -24.05 -1.52
C THR A 32 5.83 -25.23 -0.82
N GLY A 33 7.16 -25.35 -0.97
CA GLY A 33 7.98 -26.35 -0.29
C GLY A 33 8.25 -27.66 -1.06
N LYS A 34 7.99 -27.68 -2.38
CA LYS A 34 8.21 -28.85 -3.27
C LYS A 34 9.63 -29.41 -3.19
N SER A 35 10.65 -28.60 -3.50
CA SER A 35 12.04 -29.04 -3.53
C SER A 35 12.58 -29.41 -2.13
N SER A 36 12.10 -28.74 -1.08
CA SER A 36 12.41 -29.10 0.32
C SER A 36 11.89 -30.50 0.68
N PHE A 37 10.67 -30.84 0.25
CA PHE A 37 10.10 -32.17 0.42
C PHE A 37 10.90 -33.25 -0.32
N VAL A 38 11.31 -32.98 -1.57
CA VAL A 38 12.15 -33.92 -2.35
C VAL A 38 13.49 -34.16 -1.65
N LYS A 39 14.15 -33.09 -1.18
CA LYS A 39 15.43 -33.18 -0.46
C LYS A 39 15.32 -33.97 0.84
N LEU A 40 14.23 -33.77 1.59
CA LEU A 40 13.97 -34.52 2.82
C LEU A 40 13.92 -36.03 2.54
N LEU A 41 13.20 -36.45 1.50
CA LEU A 41 13.04 -37.88 1.17
C LEU A 41 14.30 -38.55 0.64
N THR A 42 15.14 -37.82 -0.10
CA THR A 42 16.28 -38.41 -0.82
C THR A 42 17.58 -38.36 -0.02
N GLY A 43 17.70 -37.43 0.94
CA GLY A 43 18.94 -37.17 1.67
C GLY A 43 20.07 -36.65 0.78
N ASP A 44 19.77 -36.29 -0.47
CA ASP A 44 20.76 -35.92 -1.48
C ASP A 44 21.27 -34.49 -1.24
N LYS A 45 22.59 -34.38 -0.99
CA LYS A 45 23.29 -33.09 -0.79
C LYS A 45 23.45 -32.30 -2.10
N GLY A 46 23.23 -32.91 -3.26
CA GLY A 46 23.26 -32.29 -4.59
C GLY A 46 21.98 -31.57 -4.99
N VAL A 47 20.87 -31.78 -4.27
CA VAL A 47 19.63 -31.01 -4.44
C VAL A 47 19.82 -29.65 -3.76
N LYS A 48 20.19 -28.64 -4.57
CA LYS A 48 20.19 -27.23 -4.14
C LYS A 48 18.75 -26.83 -3.81
N VAL A 49 18.51 -26.50 -2.54
CA VAL A 49 17.34 -25.74 -2.10
C VAL A 49 17.81 -24.30 -2.16
N GLY A 50 17.24 -23.52 -3.09
CA GLY A 50 17.58 -22.11 -3.21
C GLY A 50 17.07 -21.37 -1.97
N ASP A 51 17.98 -20.77 -1.20
CA ASP A 51 17.66 -19.83 -0.12
C ASP A 51 17.51 -18.38 -0.68
N THR A 52 17.26 -18.26 -2.00
CA THR A 52 17.16 -17.01 -2.77
C THR A 52 15.75 -16.81 -3.34
N LEU A 53 15.35 -15.55 -3.55
CA LEU A 53 14.05 -15.14 -4.12
C LEU A 53 13.85 -15.51 -5.61
N GLU A 54 14.82 -16.17 -6.25
CA GLU A 54 14.72 -16.66 -7.63
C GLU A 54 14.45 -18.18 -7.65
N SER A 55 13.50 -18.62 -8.49
CA SER A 55 13.23 -20.03 -8.77
C SER A 55 14.41 -20.67 -9.52
N GLU A 56 15.17 -21.57 -8.88
CA GLU A 56 16.36 -22.22 -9.45
C GLU A 56 16.07 -23.47 -10.32
N THR A 57 14.82 -23.70 -10.73
CA THR A 57 14.42 -24.87 -11.56
C THR A 57 13.85 -24.42 -12.90
N SER A 58 14.67 -24.39 -13.96
CA SER A 58 14.23 -24.25 -15.36
C SER A 58 13.89 -25.59 -16.05
N GLU A 59 14.19 -26.73 -15.41
CA GLU A 59 14.02 -28.06 -15.98
C GLU A 59 13.37 -29.03 -14.95
N VAL A 60 12.57 -29.98 -15.44
CA VAL A 60 12.03 -31.08 -14.62
C VAL A 60 13.17 -31.91 -14.06
N LYS A 61 13.28 -31.97 -12.72
CA LYS A 61 14.28 -32.78 -12.04
C LYS A 61 13.67 -34.13 -11.67
N VAL A 62 14.18 -35.19 -12.30
CA VAL A 62 13.80 -36.57 -11.98
C VAL A 62 14.78 -37.13 -10.96
N VAL A 63 14.32 -37.35 -9.74
CA VAL A 63 15.11 -37.95 -8.66
C VAL A 63 14.69 -39.38 -8.45
N ARG A 64 15.65 -40.31 -8.51
CA ARG A 64 15.43 -41.74 -8.30
C ARG A 64 16.18 -42.22 -7.07
N PHE A 65 15.49 -42.88 -6.16
CA PHE A 65 16.11 -43.45 -4.96
C PHE A 65 15.42 -44.75 -4.55
N LEU A 66 16.12 -45.57 -3.77
CA LEU A 66 15.57 -46.76 -3.15
C LEU A 66 15.10 -46.39 -1.74
N ASP A 67 13.82 -46.57 -1.43
CA ASP A 67 13.33 -46.32 -0.09
C ASP A 67 13.88 -47.40 0.87
N PRO A 68 14.65 -47.03 1.91
CA PRO A 68 15.33 -48.00 2.76
C PRO A 68 14.39 -48.83 3.63
N LEU A 69 13.13 -48.39 3.83
CA LEU A 69 12.16 -49.10 4.66
C LEU A 69 11.30 -50.08 3.87
N SER A 70 10.82 -49.69 2.69
CA SER A 70 9.99 -50.55 1.84
C SER A 70 10.78 -51.37 0.83
N GLY A 71 12.04 -51.01 0.55
CA GLY A 71 12.86 -51.62 -0.50
C GLY A 71 12.33 -51.32 -1.92
N ARG A 72 11.41 -50.37 -2.08
CA ARG A 72 10.83 -49.99 -3.38
C ARG A 72 11.61 -48.87 -4.02
N LYS A 73 11.74 -48.95 -5.35
CA LYS A 73 12.36 -47.89 -6.14
C LYS A 73 11.35 -46.78 -6.41
N ILE A 74 11.72 -45.56 -6.05
CA ILE A 74 10.87 -44.37 -6.16
C ILE A 74 11.50 -43.42 -7.18
N THR A 75 10.66 -42.89 -8.07
CA THR A 75 10.96 -41.80 -8.99
C THR A 75 10.08 -40.61 -8.60
N ILE A 76 10.68 -39.56 -8.06
CA ILE A 76 10.00 -38.28 -7.81
C ILE A 76 10.38 -37.29 -8.90
N VAL A 77 9.39 -36.55 -9.36
CA VAL A 77 9.51 -35.63 -10.46
C VAL A 77 9.18 -34.25 -9.92
N ASP A 78 10.23 -33.46 -9.69
CA ASP A 78 10.10 -32.07 -9.25
C ASP A 78 9.79 -31.21 -10.47
N THR A 79 8.59 -30.62 -10.49
CA THR A 79 8.11 -29.78 -11.59
C THR A 79 8.28 -28.30 -11.24
N PRO A 80 8.57 -27.42 -12.22
CA PRO A 80 8.57 -25.98 -12.01
C PRO A 80 7.23 -25.50 -11.41
N GLY A 81 7.27 -24.43 -10.62
CA GLY A 81 6.03 -23.83 -10.11
C GLY A 81 5.23 -23.19 -11.23
N PHE A 82 3.90 -23.31 -11.17
CA PHE A 82 3.02 -22.36 -11.86
C PHE A 82 3.20 -21.01 -11.15
N ASP A 83 3.43 -19.92 -11.88
CA ASP A 83 3.91 -18.61 -11.37
C ASP A 83 5.42 -18.50 -11.10
N ASP A 84 6.23 -18.70 -12.14
CA ASP A 84 7.66 -18.39 -12.10
C ASP A 84 7.90 -16.92 -12.50
N SER A 85 8.57 -16.15 -11.64
CA SER A 85 8.77 -14.69 -11.81
C SER A 85 9.96 -14.33 -12.71
N ARG A 86 10.57 -15.30 -13.39
CA ARG A 86 11.68 -15.07 -14.32
C ARG A 86 11.17 -14.62 -15.69
N ALA A 87 11.95 -13.78 -16.37
CA ALA A 87 11.57 -13.20 -17.67
C ALA A 87 11.51 -14.23 -18.83
N ASP A 88 11.95 -15.48 -18.62
CA ASP A 88 12.19 -16.50 -19.63
C ASP A 88 11.32 -17.78 -19.51
N VAL A 89 10.43 -17.89 -18.52
CA VAL A 89 9.56 -19.08 -18.34
C VAL A 89 8.09 -18.68 -18.22
N SER A 90 7.27 -19.05 -19.20
CA SER A 90 5.81 -18.83 -19.17
C SER A 90 5.06 -19.98 -18.50
N ASP A 91 3.83 -19.74 -18.03
CA ASP A 91 2.92 -20.80 -17.56
C ASP A 91 2.63 -21.84 -18.67
N THR A 92 2.71 -21.40 -19.94
CA THR A 92 2.64 -22.28 -21.13
C THR A 92 3.81 -23.27 -21.16
N ASP A 93 5.02 -22.80 -20.86
CA ASP A 93 6.22 -23.63 -20.84
C ASP A 93 6.15 -24.63 -19.68
N THR A 94 5.72 -24.20 -18.51
CA THR A 94 5.52 -25.07 -17.34
C THR A 94 4.52 -26.17 -17.64
N LEU A 95 3.36 -25.84 -18.22
CA LEU A 95 2.36 -26.84 -18.61
C LEU A 95 2.90 -27.81 -19.67
N ARG A 96 3.65 -27.32 -20.66
CA ARG A 96 4.27 -28.14 -21.71
C ARG A 96 5.31 -29.10 -21.15
N ILE A 97 6.18 -28.62 -20.28
CA ILE A 97 7.23 -29.39 -19.62
C ILE A 97 6.61 -30.54 -18.81
N ILE A 98 5.58 -30.24 -18.02
CA ILE A 98 4.86 -31.24 -17.22
C ILE A 98 4.19 -32.27 -18.13
N THR A 99 3.56 -31.80 -19.22
CA THR A 99 2.85 -32.68 -20.15
C THR A 99 3.78 -33.63 -20.88
N ASN A 100 4.90 -33.12 -21.42
CA ASN A 100 5.95 -33.94 -22.04
C ASN A 100 6.42 -35.04 -21.10
N PHE A 101 6.67 -34.68 -19.83
CA PHE A 101 7.09 -35.66 -18.85
C PHE A 101 6.04 -36.76 -18.62
N LEU A 102 4.77 -36.38 -18.44
CA LEU A 102 3.70 -37.36 -18.23
C LEU A 102 3.54 -38.29 -19.44
N LEU A 103 3.66 -37.76 -20.65
CA LEU A 103 3.61 -38.56 -21.89
C LEU A 103 4.81 -39.50 -22.02
N ASP A 104 6.02 -39.03 -21.72
CA ASP A 104 7.25 -39.82 -21.77
C ASP A 104 7.23 -41.01 -20.80
N GLU A 105 6.65 -40.85 -19.61
CA GLU A 105 6.51 -41.94 -18.64
C GLU A 105 5.40 -42.91 -19.05
N TYR A 106 4.31 -42.39 -19.61
CA TYR A 106 3.24 -43.21 -20.19
C TYR A 106 3.76 -44.14 -21.28
N ASP A 107 4.55 -43.60 -22.22
CA ASP A 107 5.13 -44.36 -23.34
C ASP A 107 6.14 -45.42 -22.89
N LYS A 108 6.75 -45.25 -21.71
CA LYS A 108 7.67 -46.22 -21.09
C LYS A 108 6.92 -47.27 -20.26
N ASP A 109 5.59 -47.33 -20.35
CA ASP A 109 4.67 -48.13 -19.53
C ASP A 109 4.85 -47.92 -18.01
N ARG A 110 5.37 -46.75 -17.61
CA ARG A 110 5.54 -46.33 -16.21
C ARG A 110 4.40 -45.41 -15.82
N LYS A 111 3.32 -46.01 -15.35
CA LYS A 111 2.10 -45.29 -14.95
C LYS A 111 2.31 -44.54 -13.63
N LEU A 112 1.73 -43.35 -13.54
CA LEU A 112 1.87 -42.47 -12.38
C LEU A 112 1.11 -43.04 -11.17
N ASN A 113 1.78 -43.18 -10.04
CA ASN A 113 1.15 -43.64 -8.80
C ASN A 113 0.44 -42.51 -8.08
N SER A 114 1.03 -41.31 -8.04
CA SER A 114 0.43 -40.17 -7.35
C SER A 114 0.85 -38.81 -7.91
N LEU A 115 -0.09 -37.87 -7.82
CA LEU A 115 0.10 -36.43 -8.05
C LEU A 115 0.00 -35.73 -6.71
N VAL A 116 1.08 -35.09 -6.27
CA VAL A 116 1.11 -34.36 -5.00
C VAL A 116 0.99 -32.87 -5.29
N TYR A 117 -0.13 -32.26 -4.93
CA TYR A 117 -0.35 -30.82 -5.05
C TYR A 117 -0.01 -30.12 -3.75
N PHE A 118 0.99 -29.24 -3.77
CA PHE A 118 1.48 -28.50 -2.63
C PHE A 118 0.71 -27.19 -2.48
N HIS A 119 0.25 -26.93 -1.26
CA HIS A 119 -0.37 -25.67 -0.88
C HIS A 119 0.13 -25.24 0.50
N ARG A 120 0.47 -23.96 0.67
CA ARG A 120 0.86 -23.45 1.99
C ARG A 120 -0.41 -23.22 2.79
N ILE A 121 -0.51 -23.86 3.95
CA ILE A 121 -1.62 -23.57 4.87
C ILE A 121 -1.51 -22.15 5.46
N SER A 122 -0.29 -21.58 5.43
CA SER A 122 0.00 -20.22 5.90
C SER A 122 -0.47 -19.11 4.96
N ASP A 123 -0.83 -19.40 3.71
CA ASP A 123 -1.38 -18.38 2.80
C ASP A 123 -2.75 -17.91 3.34
N PRO A 124 -2.92 -16.62 3.72
CA PRO A 124 -4.13 -16.13 4.41
C PRO A 124 -5.35 -16.06 3.49
N ARG A 125 -5.14 -16.01 2.17
CA ARG A 125 -6.19 -15.98 1.15
C ARG A 125 -5.88 -16.94 0.01
N PHE A 126 -6.91 -17.62 -0.49
CA PHE A 126 -6.80 -18.42 -1.71
C PHE A 126 -6.89 -17.49 -2.94
N SER A 127 -5.74 -17.02 -3.43
CA SER A 127 -5.66 -16.03 -4.51
C SER A 127 -6.32 -16.50 -5.82
N ALA A 128 -6.78 -15.56 -6.66
CA ALA A 128 -7.27 -15.87 -8.01
C ALA A 128 -6.26 -16.68 -8.83
N GLN A 129 -4.98 -16.39 -8.58
CA GLN A 129 -3.82 -17.11 -9.08
C GLN A 129 -3.76 -18.58 -8.62
N SER A 130 -3.88 -18.83 -7.30
CA SER A 130 -3.98 -20.19 -6.75
C SER A 130 -5.18 -20.95 -7.30
N GLY A 131 -6.29 -20.25 -7.54
CA GLY A 131 -7.46 -20.79 -8.22
C GLY A 131 -7.22 -21.15 -9.69
N ARG A 132 -6.43 -20.36 -10.43
CA ARG A 132 -6.00 -20.71 -11.78
C ARG A 132 -5.14 -21.98 -11.77
N ASN A 133 -4.12 -22.02 -10.91
CA ASN A 133 -3.22 -23.17 -10.80
C ASN A 133 -3.96 -24.45 -10.42
N LEU A 134 -4.92 -24.35 -9.49
CA LEU A 134 -5.75 -25.48 -9.11
C LEU A 134 -6.70 -25.94 -10.24
N ARG A 135 -7.27 -25.02 -11.03
CA ARG A 135 -8.09 -25.37 -12.20
C ARG A 135 -7.28 -26.05 -13.29
N MET A 136 -6.08 -25.55 -13.60
CA MET A 136 -5.16 -26.20 -14.55
C MET A 136 -4.74 -27.59 -14.05
N PHE A 137 -4.38 -27.71 -12.77
CA PHE A 137 -4.06 -29.00 -12.15
C PHE A 137 -5.22 -29.99 -12.22
N ARG A 138 -6.45 -29.54 -11.95
CA ARG A 138 -7.65 -30.38 -12.07
C ARG A 138 -7.91 -30.84 -13.49
N GLY A 139 -7.74 -29.95 -14.49
CA GLY A 139 -7.85 -30.29 -15.91
C GLY A 139 -6.79 -31.31 -16.33
N LEU A 140 -5.57 -31.16 -15.83
CA LEU A 140 -4.46 -32.08 -16.10
C LEU A 140 -4.74 -33.48 -15.53
N CYS A 141 -5.19 -33.55 -14.27
CA CYS A 141 -5.43 -34.82 -13.58
C CYS A 141 -6.68 -35.54 -14.12
N GLY A 142 -7.79 -34.82 -14.18
CA GLY A 142 -9.13 -35.35 -14.45
C GLY A 142 -9.71 -36.22 -13.33
N LYS A 143 -11.05 -36.29 -13.30
CA LYS A 143 -11.81 -36.92 -12.20
C LYS A 143 -11.40 -38.37 -11.91
N ALA A 144 -11.05 -39.13 -12.95
CA ALA A 144 -10.64 -40.54 -12.81
C ALA A 144 -9.32 -40.73 -12.03
N ALA A 145 -8.45 -39.72 -12.02
CA ALA A 145 -7.16 -39.74 -11.32
C ALA A 145 -7.20 -39.01 -9.96
N PHE A 146 -8.34 -38.42 -9.55
CA PHE A 146 -8.43 -37.69 -8.27
C PHE A 146 -8.13 -38.58 -7.06
N LYS A 147 -8.48 -39.87 -7.09
CA LYS A 147 -8.11 -40.86 -6.06
C LYS A 147 -6.60 -41.08 -5.91
N ASN A 148 -5.81 -40.66 -6.90
CA ASN A 148 -4.36 -40.70 -6.92
C ASN A 148 -3.72 -39.35 -6.53
N VAL A 149 -4.54 -38.33 -6.27
CA VAL A 149 -4.08 -37.01 -5.85
C VAL A 149 -3.91 -36.95 -4.33
N ILE A 150 -2.79 -36.38 -3.89
CA ILE A 150 -2.56 -35.96 -2.52
C ILE A 150 -2.46 -34.43 -2.50
N ALA A 151 -3.42 -33.76 -1.86
CA ALA A 151 -3.29 -32.36 -1.51
C ALA A 151 -2.44 -32.27 -0.24
N LEU A 152 -1.19 -31.85 -0.40
CA LEU A 152 -0.23 -31.74 0.68
C LEU A 152 -0.20 -30.31 1.19
N THR A 153 -0.64 -30.10 2.42
CA THR A 153 -0.58 -28.79 3.06
C THR A 153 0.73 -28.66 3.84
N THR A 154 1.48 -27.60 3.56
CA THR A 154 2.81 -27.34 4.11
C THR A 154 2.80 -26.05 4.94
N PHE A 155 3.88 -25.76 5.68
CA PHE A 155 4.03 -24.53 6.49
C PHE A 155 3.08 -24.48 7.70
N TRP A 156 2.75 -25.65 8.26
CA TRP A 156 1.95 -25.77 9.49
C TRP A 156 2.64 -25.19 10.72
N ASP A 157 3.96 -25.02 10.66
CA ASP A 157 4.77 -24.33 11.67
C ASP A 157 4.58 -22.81 11.69
N GLN A 158 3.86 -22.25 10.72
CA GLN A 158 3.59 -20.81 10.58
C GLN A 158 2.13 -20.42 10.87
N VAL A 159 1.30 -21.37 11.30
CA VAL A 159 -0.11 -21.13 11.67
C VAL A 159 -0.41 -21.83 12.98
N SER A 160 -1.35 -21.28 13.76
CA SER A 160 -1.84 -21.97 14.95
C SER A 160 -2.60 -23.25 14.57
N VAL A 161 -2.73 -24.20 15.50
CA VAL A 161 -3.44 -25.47 15.27
C VAL A 161 -4.90 -25.21 14.86
N ASP A 162 -5.59 -24.33 15.60
CA ASP A 162 -7.00 -24.01 15.35
C ASP A 162 -7.21 -23.28 14.02
N GLU A 163 -6.31 -22.35 13.68
CA GLU A 163 -6.37 -21.64 12.40
C GLU A 163 -6.06 -22.57 11.23
N GLY A 164 -5.02 -23.38 11.34
CA GLY A 164 -4.67 -24.39 10.34
C GLY A 164 -5.82 -25.38 10.13
N ASP A 165 -6.50 -25.80 11.19
CA ASP A 165 -7.69 -26.67 11.13
C ASP A 165 -8.85 -26.00 10.38
N LYS A 166 -9.16 -24.73 10.69
CA LYS A 166 -10.19 -23.95 9.99
C LYS A 166 -9.86 -23.77 8.51
N ARG A 167 -8.62 -23.38 8.19
CA ARG A 167 -8.15 -23.19 6.81
C ARG A 167 -8.19 -24.50 6.04
N GLU A 168 -7.75 -25.60 6.64
CA GLU A 168 -7.81 -26.92 6.02
C GLU A 168 -9.26 -27.36 5.76
N ALA A 169 -10.18 -27.09 6.69
CA ALA A 169 -11.61 -27.34 6.49
C ALA A 169 -12.18 -26.52 5.33
N GLN A 170 -11.86 -25.22 5.24
CA GLN A 170 -12.28 -24.34 4.13
C GLN A 170 -11.68 -24.77 2.78
N LEU A 171 -10.40 -25.16 2.75
CA LEU A 171 -9.77 -25.69 1.55
C LEU A 171 -10.50 -26.94 1.07
N LYS A 172 -10.82 -27.87 1.98
CA LYS A 172 -11.58 -29.09 1.67
C LYS A 172 -13.01 -28.80 1.21
N SER A 173 -13.72 -27.84 1.82
CA SER A 173 -15.13 -27.57 1.55
C SER A 173 -15.38 -26.70 0.31
N ASN A 174 -14.45 -25.79 0.00
CA ASN A 174 -14.64 -24.76 -1.02
C ASN A 174 -13.77 -25.06 -2.25
N PHE A 175 -12.46 -24.88 -2.12
CA PHE A 175 -11.54 -24.83 -3.27
C PHE A 175 -11.17 -26.22 -3.80
N PHE A 176 -10.92 -27.18 -2.90
CA PHE A 176 -10.55 -28.56 -3.22
C PHE A 176 -11.74 -29.54 -3.20
N LYS A 177 -12.97 -29.03 -3.05
CA LYS A 177 -14.20 -29.83 -2.91
C LYS A 177 -14.30 -30.96 -3.93
N ASP A 178 -14.02 -30.66 -5.20
CA ASP A 178 -14.11 -31.64 -6.29
C ASP A 178 -13.01 -32.70 -6.25
N LEU A 179 -11.81 -32.35 -5.77
CA LEU A 179 -10.72 -33.30 -5.55
C LEU A 179 -11.07 -34.24 -4.39
N VAL A 180 -11.55 -33.68 -3.28
CA VAL A 180 -11.98 -34.45 -2.10
C VAL A 180 -13.12 -35.41 -2.46
N ALA A 181 -14.14 -34.93 -3.19
CA ALA A 181 -15.24 -35.77 -3.67
C ALA A 181 -14.77 -36.87 -4.63
N GLY A 182 -13.70 -36.64 -5.39
CA GLY A 182 -13.07 -37.63 -6.27
C GLY A 182 -12.10 -38.59 -5.58
N GLY A 183 -11.98 -38.54 -4.25
CA GLY A 183 -11.15 -39.45 -3.46
C GLY A 183 -9.71 -38.98 -3.22
N ALA A 184 -9.39 -37.72 -3.54
CA ALA A 184 -8.10 -37.14 -3.19
C ALA A 184 -7.93 -37.08 -1.68
N GLN A 185 -6.71 -37.27 -1.21
CA GLN A 185 -6.40 -37.21 0.21
C GLN A 185 -5.72 -35.91 0.59
N PHE A 186 -6.05 -35.40 1.77
CA PHE A 186 -5.35 -34.30 2.41
C PHE A 186 -4.36 -34.85 3.43
N ILE A 187 -3.10 -34.45 3.32
CA ILE A 187 -2.05 -34.81 4.28
C ILE A 187 -1.34 -33.53 4.72
N ARG A 188 -1.07 -33.42 6.03
CA ARG A 188 -0.30 -32.32 6.61
C ARG A 188 1.19 -32.67 6.57
N HIS A 189 2.02 -31.74 6.14
CA HIS A 189 3.47 -31.90 6.12
C HIS A 189 4.13 -30.80 6.97
N ASP A 190 4.76 -31.23 8.06
CA ASP A 190 5.45 -30.41 9.06
C ASP A 190 6.96 -30.28 8.80
N ARG A 191 7.40 -30.50 7.54
CA ARG A 191 8.80 -30.44 7.12
C ARG A 191 9.72 -31.46 7.81
N THR A 192 9.17 -32.49 8.45
CA THR A 192 9.94 -33.61 9.00
C THR A 192 10.02 -34.78 8.04
N ILE A 193 11.03 -35.63 8.22
CA ILE A 193 11.15 -36.88 7.47
C ILE A 193 10.00 -37.86 7.78
N GLU A 194 9.41 -37.80 8.97
CA GLU A 194 8.32 -38.71 9.34
C GLU A 194 7.02 -38.35 8.61
N SER A 195 6.65 -37.06 8.55
CA SER A 195 5.48 -36.65 7.77
C SER A 195 5.69 -36.86 6.26
N ALA A 196 6.91 -36.69 5.75
CA ALA A 196 7.23 -37.06 4.36
C ALA A 196 7.09 -38.57 4.09
N ARG A 197 7.51 -39.41 5.05
CA ARG A 197 7.30 -40.87 4.98
C ARG A 197 5.83 -41.26 5.08
N GLN A 198 5.01 -40.51 5.81
CA GLN A 198 3.56 -40.73 5.85
C GLN A 198 2.93 -40.57 4.47
N VAL A 199 3.37 -39.57 3.69
CA VAL A 199 2.97 -39.39 2.29
C VAL A 199 3.36 -40.62 1.45
N LEU A 200 4.59 -41.11 1.57
CA LEU A 200 5.05 -42.30 0.83
C LEU A 200 4.28 -43.57 1.21
N ARG A 201 4.04 -43.82 2.51
CA ARG A 201 3.22 -44.95 2.99
C ARG A 201 1.85 -44.94 2.32
N ARG A 202 1.24 -43.75 2.16
CA ARG A 202 -0.01 -43.63 1.45
C ARG A 202 0.13 -43.94 -0.04
N ILE A 203 1.12 -43.35 -0.71
CA ILE A 203 1.35 -43.55 -2.15
C ILE A 203 1.54 -45.03 -2.49
N PHE A 204 2.20 -45.81 -1.62
CA PHE A 204 2.40 -47.24 -1.83
C PHE A 204 1.11 -48.07 -1.91
N THR A 205 0.00 -47.54 -1.39
CA THR A 205 -1.34 -48.16 -1.47
C THR A 205 -2.10 -47.82 -2.74
N LEU A 206 -1.61 -46.88 -3.55
CA LEU A 206 -2.31 -46.38 -4.73
C LEU A 206 -1.95 -47.19 -5.98
N ALA A 207 -2.96 -47.75 -6.63
CA ALA A 207 -2.82 -48.35 -7.96
C ALA A 207 -2.55 -47.23 -9.00
N PRO A 208 -1.63 -47.42 -9.96
CA PRO A 208 -1.32 -46.38 -10.94
C PRO A 208 -2.54 -45.91 -11.75
N ALA A 209 -2.56 -44.62 -12.09
CA ALA A 209 -3.64 -44.01 -12.87
C ALA A 209 -3.12 -43.25 -14.08
N ILE A 210 -3.97 -43.14 -15.10
CA ILE A 210 -3.74 -42.35 -16.30
C ILE A 210 -4.42 -40.99 -16.09
N THR A 211 -3.65 -39.92 -16.22
CA THR A 211 -4.15 -38.53 -16.11
C THR A 211 -4.99 -38.16 -17.34
N GLN A 212 -5.87 -37.18 -17.20
CA GLN A 212 -6.71 -36.71 -18.30
C GLN A 212 -5.88 -36.14 -19.45
N ILE A 213 -4.82 -35.39 -19.15
CA ILE A 213 -3.94 -34.83 -20.20
C ILE A 213 -3.25 -35.91 -21.04
N GLN A 214 -2.89 -37.05 -20.43
CA GLN A 214 -2.29 -38.20 -21.14
C GLN A 214 -3.31 -38.83 -22.09
N ARG A 215 -4.56 -39.01 -21.66
CA ARG A 215 -5.64 -39.52 -22.53
C ARG A 215 -5.96 -38.54 -23.65
N GLU A 216 -6.16 -37.27 -23.31
CA GLU A 216 -6.50 -36.23 -24.28
C GLU A 216 -5.47 -36.15 -25.40
N ILE A 217 -4.17 -36.25 -25.09
CA ILE A 217 -3.12 -36.15 -26.11
C ILE A 217 -2.83 -37.49 -26.81
N ARG A 218 -2.82 -38.63 -26.11
CA ARG A 218 -2.45 -39.93 -26.70
C ARG A 218 -3.62 -40.71 -27.29
N GLU A 219 -4.77 -40.67 -26.64
CA GLU A 219 -5.96 -41.44 -27.01
C GLU A 219 -6.88 -40.58 -27.88
N ASP A 220 -7.16 -39.34 -27.46
CA ASP A 220 -8.08 -38.44 -28.17
C ASP A 220 -7.39 -37.63 -29.29
N GLY A 221 -6.06 -37.60 -29.30
CA GLY A 221 -5.26 -36.92 -30.31
C GLY A 221 -5.29 -35.38 -30.22
N ASN A 222 -5.70 -34.83 -29.08
CA ASN A 222 -5.76 -33.40 -28.84
C ASN A 222 -4.37 -32.77 -28.81
N SER A 223 -4.28 -31.54 -29.30
CA SER A 223 -3.12 -30.69 -29.07
C SER A 223 -3.09 -30.22 -27.61
N LEU A 224 -1.94 -29.72 -27.12
CA LEU A 224 -1.84 -29.25 -25.73
C LEU A 224 -2.87 -28.15 -25.40
N GLU A 225 -3.15 -27.25 -26.34
CA GLU A 225 -4.14 -26.18 -26.17
C GLU A 225 -5.58 -26.71 -26.08
N ASP A 226 -5.87 -27.84 -26.71
CA ASP A 226 -7.21 -28.47 -26.74
C ASP A 226 -7.48 -29.38 -25.54
N THR A 227 -6.48 -29.56 -24.68
CA THR A 227 -6.66 -30.25 -23.40
C THR A 227 -7.48 -29.42 -22.42
N ALA A 228 -8.11 -30.08 -21.44
CA ALA A 228 -8.85 -29.39 -20.40
C ALA A 228 -7.97 -28.45 -19.54
N ALA A 229 -6.66 -28.69 -19.48
CA ALA A 229 -5.70 -27.80 -18.82
C ALA A 229 -5.27 -26.64 -19.74
N GLY A 230 -5.05 -26.90 -21.02
CA GLY A 230 -4.66 -25.91 -22.02
C GLY A 230 -5.75 -24.90 -22.36
N SER A 231 -7.02 -25.31 -22.31
CA SER A 231 -8.16 -24.42 -22.57
C SER A 231 -8.25 -23.28 -21.56
N VAL A 232 -7.96 -23.55 -20.28
CA VAL A 232 -7.93 -22.55 -19.20
C VAL A 232 -6.89 -21.46 -19.47
N LEU A 233 -5.74 -21.85 -20.04
CA LEU A 233 -4.66 -20.92 -20.40
C LEU A 233 -4.98 -20.15 -21.69
N ARG A 234 -5.56 -20.83 -22.69
CA ARG A 234 -5.98 -20.23 -23.95
C ARG A 234 -7.05 -19.13 -23.76
N GLU A 235 -8.08 -19.39 -22.97
CA GLU A 235 -9.14 -18.40 -22.70
C GLU A 235 -8.57 -17.08 -22.14
N GLU A 236 -7.53 -17.18 -21.32
CA GLU A 236 -6.88 -16.01 -20.72
C GLU A 236 -5.99 -15.28 -21.73
N VAL A 237 -5.14 -16.01 -22.46
CA VAL A 237 -4.28 -15.43 -23.51
C VAL A 237 -5.14 -14.74 -24.59
N GLU A 238 -6.28 -15.33 -24.97
CA GLU A 238 -7.20 -14.72 -25.93
C GLU A 238 -7.89 -13.47 -25.39
N ARG A 239 -8.25 -13.45 -24.10
CA ARG A 239 -8.80 -12.25 -23.44
C ARG A 239 -7.78 -11.11 -23.44
N VAL A 240 -6.53 -11.40 -23.11
CA VAL A 240 -5.44 -10.42 -23.07
C VAL A 240 -5.12 -9.88 -24.47
N ILE A 241 -5.05 -10.75 -25.48
CA ILE A 241 -4.85 -10.34 -26.88
C ILE A 241 -6.00 -9.49 -27.40
N ALA A 242 -7.26 -9.85 -27.08
CA ALA A 242 -8.43 -9.09 -27.52
C ALA A 242 -8.35 -7.64 -27.01
N LYS A 243 -7.98 -7.47 -25.74
CA LYS A 243 -7.77 -6.16 -25.12
C LYS A 243 -6.68 -5.35 -25.82
N TYR A 244 -5.49 -5.91 -26.00
CA TYR A 244 -4.39 -5.20 -26.67
C TYR A 244 -4.67 -4.89 -28.15
N ARG A 245 -5.43 -5.75 -28.86
CA ARG A 245 -5.85 -5.47 -30.24
C ARG A 245 -6.80 -4.28 -30.34
N GLU A 246 -7.73 -4.18 -29.40
CA GLU A 246 -8.66 -3.05 -29.30
C GLU A 246 -7.86 -1.75 -29.08
N GLU A 247 -6.95 -1.74 -28.10
CA GLU A 247 -6.12 -0.56 -27.78
C GLU A 247 -5.19 -0.15 -28.93
N VAL A 248 -4.56 -1.10 -29.64
CA VAL A 248 -3.72 -0.80 -30.82
C VAL A 248 -4.55 -0.26 -31.99
N ALA A 249 -5.79 -0.73 -32.18
CA ALA A 249 -6.69 -0.25 -33.22
C ALA A 249 -7.16 1.19 -32.93
N ASP A 250 -7.45 1.48 -31.67
CA ASP A 250 -7.88 2.81 -31.22
C ASP A 250 -6.77 3.85 -31.42
N LEU A 251 -5.54 3.56 -30.95
CA LEU A 251 -4.38 4.44 -31.17
C LEU A 251 -4.07 4.66 -32.66
N LYS A 252 -4.30 3.63 -33.50
CA LYS A 252 -4.10 3.76 -34.95
C LYS A 252 -5.12 4.73 -35.57
N SER A 253 -6.37 4.68 -35.13
CA SER A 253 -7.40 5.65 -35.53
C SER A 253 -7.02 7.06 -35.09
N GLU A 254 -6.54 7.19 -33.85
CA GLU A 254 -6.16 8.46 -33.24
C GLU A 254 -5.00 9.14 -33.97
N ILE A 255 -3.92 8.40 -34.29
CA ILE A 255 -2.77 8.89 -35.09
C ILE A 255 -3.20 9.46 -36.46
N VAL A 256 -4.26 8.92 -37.06
CA VAL A 256 -4.78 9.40 -38.35
C VAL A 256 -5.55 10.71 -38.20
N THR A 257 -6.25 10.89 -37.08
CA THR A 257 -7.04 12.10 -36.79
C THR A 257 -6.19 13.30 -36.36
N VAL A 258 -4.97 13.09 -35.86
CA VAL A 258 -4.08 14.18 -35.46
C VAL A 258 -3.54 14.94 -36.68
N THR A 259 -3.88 16.24 -36.76
CA THR A 259 -3.46 17.16 -37.83
C THR A 259 -1.98 17.55 -37.73
N LYS A 260 -1.38 18.07 -38.82
CA LYS A 260 0.04 18.50 -38.90
C LYS A 260 0.49 19.51 -37.82
N ARG A 261 -0.42 20.19 -37.11
CA ARG A 261 -0.07 21.08 -35.99
C ARG A 261 0.22 20.33 -34.68
N GLY A 262 -0.10 19.04 -34.60
CA GLY A 262 0.13 18.17 -33.44
C GLY A 262 1.26 17.17 -33.64
N GLU A 263 2.35 17.55 -34.33
CA GLU A 263 3.47 16.64 -34.66
C GLU A 263 4.05 15.94 -33.42
N ALA A 264 4.15 16.64 -32.28
CA ALA A 264 4.63 16.09 -31.01
C ALA A 264 3.66 15.05 -30.41
N VAL A 265 2.36 15.33 -30.43
CA VAL A 265 1.29 14.42 -29.99
C VAL A 265 1.25 13.18 -30.89
N ARG A 266 1.35 13.38 -32.20
CA ARG A 266 1.42 12.30 -33.19
C ARG A 266 2.65 11.41 -32.96
N GLN A 267 3.80 11.99 -32.61
CA GLN A 267 5.02 11.25 -32.32
C GLN A 267 4.90 10.41 -31.03
N GLN A 268 4.28 10.95 -29.99
CA GLN A 268 4.00 10.23 -28.74
C GLN A 268 3.02 9.07 -28.95
N LEU A 269 1.90 9.29 -29.66
CA LEU A 269 0.95 8.23 -29.99
C LEU A 269 1.60 7.13 -30.86
N VAL A 270 2.55 7.48 -31.71
CA VAL A 270 3.34 6.51 -32.50
C VAL A 270 4.25 5.67 -31.61
N GLU A 271 4.88 6.26 -30.60
CA GLU A 271 5.73 5.56 -29.62
C GLU A 271 4.93 4.65 -28.69
N GLU A 272 3.78 5.14 -28.21
CA GLU A 272 2.84 4.36 -27.39
C GLU A 272 2.25 3.18 -28.17
N ARG A 273 1.79 3.43 -29.42
CA ARG A 273 1.35 2.36 -30.31
C ARG A 273 2.46 1.36 -30.56
N ALA A 274 3.71 1.79 -30.74
CA ALA A 274 4.84 0.88 -30.93
C ALA A 274 5.07 -0.01 -29.70
N THR A 275 4.87 0.53 -28.49
CA THR A 275 4.98 -0.22 -27.23
C THR A 275 3.86 -1.25 -27.08
N LEU A 276 2.60 -0.84 -27.27
CA LEU A 276 1.46 -1.77 -27.23
C LEU A 276 1.52 -2.80 -28.35
N GLN A 277 2.06 -2.45 -29.52
CA GLN A 277 2.31 -3.42 -30.59
C GLN A 277 3.39 -4.44 -30.22
N GLN A 278 4.41 -4.07 -29.42
CA GLN A 278 5.39 -5.03 -28.93
C GLN A 278 4.81 -6.00 -27.91
N GLU A 279 3.97 -5.51 -26.99
CA GLU A 279 3.26 -6.36 -26.03
C GLU A 279 2.22 -7.24 -26.73
N LEU A 280 1.45 -6.70 -27.67
CA LEU A 280 0.53 -7.49 -28.48
C LEU A 280 1.29 -8.59 -29.26
N ALA A 281 2.44 -8.25 -29.87
CA ALA A 281 3.28 -9.23 -30.55
C ALA A 281 3.88 -10.27 -29.59
N ARG A 282 4.13 -9.92 -28.32
CA ARG A 282 4.53 -10.88 -27.28
C ARG A 282 3.39 -11.84 -26.96
N TRP A 283 2.19 -11.36 -26.71
CA TRP A 283 1.03 -12.21 -26.41
C TRP A 283 0.58 -13.04 -27.62
N GLU A 284 0.65 -12.48 -28.82
CA GLU A 284 0.41 -13.24 -30.06
C GLU A 284 1.47 -14.31 -30.30
N ARG A 285 2.73 -14.06 -29.89
CA ARG A 285 3.76 -15.12 -29.84
C ARG A 285 3.39 -16.19 -28.83
N GLU A 286 2.96 -15.82 -27.63
CA GLU A 286 2.56 -16.79 -26.60
C GLU A 286 1.36 -17.64 -27.04
N ARG A 287 0.36 -17.03 -27.70
CA ARG A 287 -0.74 -17.74 -28.37
C ARG A 287 -0.27 -18.64 -29.50
N SER A 288 0.72 -18.20 -30.29
CA SER A 288 1.29 -19.03 -31.35
C SER A 288 2.10 -20.19 -30.78
N GLU A 289 2.77 -20.01 -29.66
CA GLU A 289 3.49 -21.08 -28.96
C GLU A 289 2.50 -22.09 -28.37
N LEU A 290 1.40 -21.65 -27.76
CA LEU A 290 0.27 -22.51 -27.36
C LEU A 290 -0.24 -23.42 -28.50
N LYS A 291 -0.22 -22.90 -29.74
CA LYS A 291 -0.61 -23.63 -30.96
C LYS A 291 0.44 -24.59 -31.52
N LYS A 292 1.72 -24.39 -31.23
CA LYS A 292 2.80 -25.23 -31.79
C LYS A 292 2.91 -26.54 -31.02
N GLY A 293 2.97 -27.66 -31.74
CA GLY A 293 3.15 -29.00 -31.18
C GLY A 293 4.43 -29.14 -30.34
N LEU A 294 4.47 -30.15 -29.46
CA LEU A 294 5.53 -30.37 -28.45
C LEU A 294 6.96 -30.52 -29.02
N GLY A 295 7.15 -30.64 -30.34
CA GLY A 295 8.45 -30.85 -31.00
C GLY A 295 9.12 -29.65 -31.70
N GLU A 296 8.41 -28.55 -32.02
CA GLU A 296 8.90 -27.56 -33.02
C GLU A 296 9.55 -26.28 -32.44
N ALA A 297 9.53 -26.07 -31.13
CA ALA A 297 9.92 -24.79 -30.51
C ALA A 297 11.44 -24.47 -30.60
N LYS A 298 12.30 -25.49 -30.62
CA LYS A 298 13.77 -25.33 -30.49
C LYS A 298 14.44 -24.71 -31.72
N GLU A 299 13.87 -24.88 -32.92
CA GLU A 299 14.42 -24.32 -34.16
C GLU A 299 13.94 -22.88 -34.43
N SER A 300 12.76 -22.50 -33.92
CA SER A 300 12.18 -21.18 -34.18
C SER A 300 12.83 -20.07 -33.36
N SER A 301 13.25 -20.37 -32.12
CA SER A 301 14.00 -19.46 -31.25
C SER A 301 15.34 -19.02 -31.89
N LYS A 302 16.08 -19.94 -32.51
CA LYS A 302 17.33 -19.63 -33.21
C LYS A 302 17.15 -18.79 -34.48
N ARG A 303 16.05 -18.97 -35.21
CA ARG A 303 15.75 -18.16 -36.41
C ARG A 303 15.35 -16.74 -36.04
N LEU A 304 14.61 -16.56 -34.94
CA LEU A 304 14.19 -15.23 -34.47
C LEU A 304 15.32 -14.43 -33.82
N GLU A 305 16.26 -15.06 -33.09
CA GLU A 305 17.44 -14.34 -32.57
C GLU A 305 18.27 -13.72 -33.70
N ALA A 306 18.38 -14.43 -34.83
CA ALA A 306 19.05 -13.93 -36.02
C ALA A 306 18.29 -12.76 -36.69
N GLU A 307 16.96 -12.77 -36.64
CA GLU A 307 16.11 -11.72 -37.21
C GLU A 307 16.04 -10.46 -36.33
N THR A 308 15.99 -10.66 -35.01
CA THR A 308 16.02 -9.59 -33.99
C THR A 308 17.38 -8.87 -33.99
N SER A 309 18.48 -9.62 -34.16
CA SER A 309 19.83 -9.06 -34.30
C SER A 309 19.98 -8.23 -35.58
N LYS A 310 19.33 -8.64 -36.68
CA LYS A 310 19.27 -7.85 -37.93
C LYS A 310 18.50 -6.54 -37.76
N LEU A 311 17.36 -6.57 -37.07
CA LEU A 311 16.54 -5.40 -36.79
C LEU A 311 17.25 -4.41 -35.84
N GLN A 312 17.97 -4.90 -34.82
CA GLN A 312 18.81 -4.06 -33.96
C GLN A 312 19.95 -3.39 -34.73
N ALA A 313 20.60 -4.10 -35.66
CA ALA A 313 21.64 -3.52 -36.50
C ALA A 313 21.10 -2.41 -37.44
N GLN A 314 19.86 -2.56 -37.94
CA GLN A 314 19.19 -1.54 -38.73
C GLN A 314 18.80 -0.30 -37.90
N LEU A 315 18.38 -0.50 -36.65
CA LEU A 315 18.03 0.58 -35.72
C LEU A 315 19.25 1.42 -35.32
N VAL A 316 20.40 0.79 -35.13
CA VAL A 316 21.68 1.47 -34.86
C VAL A 316 22.14 2.28 -36.08
N GLY A 317 21.96 1.74 -37.29
CA GLY A 317 22.25 2.45 -38.55
C GLY A 317 21.36 3.68 -38.79
N MET A 318 20.11 3.65 -38.30
CA MET A 318 19.21 4.82 -38.37
C MET A 318 19.60 5.91 -37.36
N LYS A 319 20.03 5.54 -36.15
CA LYS A 319 20.50 6.50 -35.12
C LYS A 319 21.80 7.21 -35.52
N ALA A 320 22.70 6.53 -36.25
CA ALA A 320 23.93 7.13 -36.75
C ALA A 320 23.72 8.23 -37.82
N ARG A 321 22.55 8.26 -38.49
CA ARG A 321 22.22 9.27 -39.53
C ARG A 321 21.57 10.54 -38.97
N GLN A 322 21.18 10.56 -37.69
CA GLN A 322 20.56 11.72 -37.03
C GLN A 322 21.52 12.51 -36.12
N GLY A 323 22.77 12.05 -35.95
CA GLY A 323 23.73 12.63 -34.99
C GLY A 323 24.81 13.57 -35.56
N SER A 324 24.82 13.90 -36.86
CA SER A 324 25.86 14.78 -37.43
C SER A 324 25.41 16.23 -37.57
N ALA A 325 25.27 16.95 -36.44
CA ALA A 325 25.39 18.40 -36.37
C ALA A 325 25.53 18.84 -34.90
N ARG A 326 26.63 19.56 -34.59
CA ARG A 326 27.09 20.07 -33.27
C ARG A 326 27.94 19.07 -32.49
N ASP A 327 29.14 19.36 -32.00
CA ASP A 327 30.05 20.50 -32.15
C ASP A 327 31.45 20.04 -31.71
N ASN A 328 32.50 20.74 -32.15
CA ASN A 328 33.92 20.48 -31.89
C ASN A 328 34.45 21.25 -30.64
N SER A 329 35.66 20.87 -30.20
CA SER A 329 36.61 21.49 -29.21
C SER A 329 36.47 21.05 -27.74
N GLU A 330 37.34 20.17 -27.21
CA GLU A 330 38.77 20.27 -26.76
C GLU A 330 38.94 20.77 -25.30
N ILE A 331 39.18 19.89 -24.31
CA ILE A 331 40.45 19.38 -23.69
C ILE A 331 41.02 20.26 -22.54
N GLY A 332 41.30 19.62 -21.38
CA GLY A 332 42.27 20.02 -20.34
C GLY A 332 41.89 19.51 -18.94
N ALA A 333 42.24 18.28 -18.54
CA ALA A 333 43.46 17.85 -17.83
C ALA A 333 43.43 18.04 -16.28
N MET A 334 43.61 16.91 -15.57
CA MET A 334 43.68 16.73 -14.11
C MET A 334 44.94 17.35 -13.48
N GLU A 335 44.84 17.75 -12.20
CA GLU A 335 45.90 17.61 -11.20
C GLU A 335 45.32 17.68 -9.75
N SER A 336 45.96 16.95 -8.83
CA SER A 336 45.53 16.62 -7.45
C SER A 336 46.24 17.50 -6.36
N PRO A 337 45.88 17.39 -5.05
CA PRO A 337 45.91 18.45 -4.01
C PRO A 337 47.22 18.46 -3.15
N PRO A 338 47.43 19.33 -2.11
CA PRO A 338 46.81 19.28 -0.73
C PRO A 338 46.87 20.65 0.04
N PRO A 339 46.92 20.74 1.40
CA PRO A 339 46.11 20.18 2.50
C PRO A 339 45.51 21.29 3.42
N TYR A 340 44.58 20.99 4.34
CA TYR A 340 44.66 21.43 5.75
C TYR A 340 43.67 20.67 6.65
N GLN A 341 44.18 20.26 7.82
CA GLN A 341 43.49 19.56 8.90
C GLN A 341 42.89 20.56 9.90
N GLU A 342 41.74 20.26 10.48
CA GLU A 342 41.57 19.88 11.90
C GLU A 342 40.09 19.88 12.31
N GLY A 343 39.74 18.95 13.21
CA GLY A 343 38.38 18.81 13.75
C GLY A 343 38.00 17.38 14.11
N ARG A 344 38.89 16.60 14.74
CA ARG A 344 38.55 15.30 15.33
C ARG A 344 37.82 15.51 16.66
N SER A 345 36.51 15.27 16.70
CA SER A 345 35.83 14.72 17.88
C SER A 345 34.46 14.15 17.48
N ALA A 346 34.03 13.08 18.17
CA ALA A 346 32.79 12.31 17.99
C ALA A 346 32.61 11.45 16.71
N GLN A 347 32.92 11.94 15.50
CA GLN A 347 32.63 11.18 14.26
C GLN A 347 33.42 9.87 14.08
N SER A 348 34.58 9.73 14.71
CA SER A 348 35.45 8.57 14.51
C SER A 348 35.01 7.30 15.24
N ILE A 349 34.11 7.38 16.22
CA ILE A 349 33.66 6.19 16.98
C ILE A 349 32.45 5.53 16.28
N VAL A 350 31.57 6.32 15.66
CA VAL A 350 30.35 5.83 14.98
C VAL A 350 30.70 5.06 13.70
N GLN A 351 31.69 5.52 12.93
CA GLN A 351 32.07 4.88 11.66
C GLN A 351 32.82 3.55 11.85
N ILE A 352 33.37 3.31 13.05
CA ILE A 352 34.17 2.11 13.37
C ILE A 352 33.29 0.96 13.89
N LEU A 353 32.12 1.24 14.46
CA LEU A 353 31.30 0.20 15.08
C LEU A 353 30.33 -0.48 14.11
N PHE A 354 29.66 0.22 13.18
CA PHE A 354 28.67 -0.40 12.28
C PHE A 354 28.49 0.29 10.91
N PRO A 355 29.38 0.09 9.92
CA PRO A 355 29.10 0.49 8.54
C PRO A 355 28.17 -0.55 7.89
N SER A 356 26.86 -0.41 8.07
CA SER A 356 25.91 -1.16 7.25
C SER A 356 25.97 -0.64 5.81
N GLU A 357 26.73 -1.30 4.93
CA GLU A 357 26.71 -1.00 3.48
C GLU A 357 25.30 -1.12 2.87
N LYS A 358 24.38 -1.82 3.57
CA LYS A 358 23.01 -2.08 3.13
C LYS A 358 22.06 -0.90 3.38
N PHE A 359 22.24 -0.15 4.47
CA PHE A 359 21.41 1.00 4.82
C PHE A 359 22.25 2.26 4.73
N GLN A 360 22.02 3.04 3.66
CA GLN A 360 22.69 4.31 3.43
C GLN A 360 21.65 5.39 3.22
N PHE A 361 21.79 6.51 3.92
CA PHE A 361 21.03 7.71 3.62
C PHE A 361 21.39 8.22 2.23
N ASN A 362 20.38 8.71 1.52
CA ASN A 362 20.53 9.52 0.33
C ASN A 362 19.95 10.90 0.59
N HIS A 363 20.62 11.91 0.06
CA HIS A 363 20.21 13.31 0.16
C HIS A 363 19.90 13.83 -1.23
N SER A 364 18.90 14.71 -1.32
CA SER A 364 18.50 15.32 -2.58
C SER A 364 17.96 16.72 -2.33
N ASP A 365 17.89 17.52 -3.38
CA ASP A 365 17.27 18.84 -3.30
C ASP A 365 15.74 18.77 -3.13
N LYS A 366 15.13 17.62 -3.48
CA LYS A 366 13.68 17.43 -3.58
C LYS A 366 13.05 16.84 -2.31
N TYR A 367 13.73 15.90 -1.67
CA TYR A 367 13.22 15.17 -0.51
C TYR A 367 14.18 15.30 0.68
N PRO A 368 13.64 15.24 1.92
CA PRO A 368 14.41 14.96 3.14
C PRO A 368 15.24 13.68 3.02
N PRO A 369 16.16 13.40 3.97
CA PRO A 369 16.96 12.18 3.92
C PRO A 369 16.11 10.92 3.85
N TYR A 370 16.49 9.97 2.99
CA TYR A 370 15.75 8.72 2.78
C TYR A 370 16.68 7.55 2.48
N LEU A 371 16.15 6.34 2.41
CA LEU A 371 16.95 5.15 2.12
C LEU A 371 17.38 5.08 0.65
N LYS A 372 18.69 5.04 0.40
CA LYS A 372 19.28 5.00 -0.96
C LYS A 372 18.87 3.78 -1.77
N ARG A 373 18.88 2.59 -1.15
CA ARG A 373 18.50 1.33 -1.79
C ARG A 373 17.80 0.44 -0.77
N ILE A 374 16.59 0.00 -1.10
CA ILE A 374 15.82 -0.91 -0.24
C ILE A 374 16.44 -2.31 -0.30
N PRO A 375 16.86 -2.88 0.83
CA PRO A 375 17.35 -4.26 0.87
C PRO A 375 16.25 -5.27 0.53
N PRO A 376 16.59 -6.44 -0.05
CA PRO A 376 15.59 -7.43 -0.47
C PRO A 376 14.58 -7.84 0.61
N LYS A 377 14.98 -7.87 1.90
CA LYS A 377 14.07 -8.21 3.01
C LYS A 377 12.92 -7.22 3.23
N TYR A 378 13.08 -5.97 2.78
CA TYR A 378 12.08 -4.90 2.90
C TYR A 378 11.45 -4.55 1.54
N GLN A 379 11.74 -5.31 0.49
CA GLN A 379 11.15 -5.07 -0.83
C GLN A 379 9.79 -5.77 -0.94
N THR A 380 8.74 -4.96 -0.94
CA THR A 380 7.42 -5.39 -1.40
C THR A 380 7.23 -4.91 -2.83
N GLY A 381 6.80 -5.80 -3.73
CA GLY A 381 6.51 -5.47 -5.13
C GLY A 381 5.19 -4.69 -5.26
N ALA A 382 5.00 -3.91 -6.31
CA ALA A 382 3.82 -3.04 -6.47
C ALA A 382 2.46 -3.77 -6.35
N LEU A 383 2.38 -5.03 -6.81
CA LEU A 383 1.19 -5.88 -6.70
C LEU A 383 0.92 -6.42 -5.28
N GLY A 384 1.91 -6.35 -4.40
CA GLY A 384 1.78 -6.65 -2.97
C GLY A 384 1.54 -5.41 -2.11
N ILE A 385 1.50 -4.22 -2.73
CA ILE A 385 1.28 -2.94 -2.07
C ILE A 385 -0.09 -2.39 -2.47
N PHE A 386 -0.33 -2.27 -3.77
CA PHE A 386 -1.56 -1.73 -4.32
C PHE A 386 -2.40 -2.85 -4.92
N ASP A 387 -3.72 -2.71 -4.80
CA ASP A 387 -4.65 -3.51 -5.60
C ASP A 387 -4.33 -3.33 -7.10
N PHE A 388 -4.17 -4.45 -7.82
CA PHE A 388 -3.74 -4.43 -9.21
C PHE A 388 -4.69 -3.63 -10.11
N THR A 389 -5.99 -3.72 -9.88
CA THR A 389 -7.00 -3.04 -10.69
C THR A 389 -6.94 -1.54 -10.47
N SER A 390 -6.84 -1.12 -9.21
CA SER A 390 -6.74 0.28 -8.81
C SER A 390 -5.43 0.92 -9.27
N LEU A 391 -4.33 0.18 -9.19
CA LEU A 391 -3.02 0.60 -9.70
C LEU A 391 -3.04 0.73 -11.23
N LEU A 392 -3.68 -0.20 -11.93
CA LEU A 392 -3.85 -0.16 -13.39
C LEU A 392 -4.72 1.02 -13.83
N GLN A 393 -5.82 1.28 -13.13
CA GLN A 393 -6.70 2.44 -13.38
C GLN A 393 -5.95 3.76 -13.16
N THR A 394 -5.24 3.89 -12.04
CA THR A 394 -4.44 5.09 -11.73
C THR A 394 -3.32 5.29 -12.76
N THR A 395 -2.64 4.20 -13.17
CA THR A 395 -1.61 4.24 -14.21
C THR A 395 -2.20 4.65 -15.56
N ALA A 396 -3.38 4.14 -15.92
CA ALA A 396 -4.08 4.56 -17.14
C ALA A 396 -4.47 6.06 -17.10
N MET A 397 -4.88 6.59 -15.94
CA MET A 397 -5.15 8.03 -15.74
C MET A 397 -3.89 8.89 -15.78
N LEU A 398 -2.74 8.36 -15.40
CA LEU A 398 -1.45 9.04 -15.54
C LEU A 398 -0.99 9.15 -16.99
N SER A 399 -1.31 8.17 -17.82
CA SER A 399 -0.98 8.12 -19.25
C SER A 399 -1.97 8.89 -20.15
N PHE A 400 -2.91 9.63 -19.56
CA PHE A 400 -4.05 10.24 -20.27
C PHE A 400 -3.62 11.37 -21.24
N GLN A 401 -3.97 11.22 -22.52
CA GLN A 401 -4.22 12.33 -23.46
C GLN A 401 -5.70 12.33 -23.90
N PRO A 402 -6.27 13.48 -24.32
CA PRO A 402 -7.71 13.61 -24.54
C PRO A 402 -8.19 12.78 -25.75
N GLY A 403 -8.70 11.57 -25.50
CA GLY A 403 -9.29 10.73 -26.56
C GLY A 403 -9.41 9.24 -26.21
N THR A 404 -8.52 8.72 -25.38
CA THR A 404 -8.26 7.27 -25.31
C THR A 404 -8.80 6.62 -24.03
N LEU A 405 -10.11 6.70 -23.80
CA LEU A 405 -10.93 5.70 -23.05
C LEU A 405 -12.38 6.19 -22.93
N SER A 406 -13.23 5.83 -23.89
CA SER A 406 -14.69 6.07 -23.82
C SER A 406 -15.33 5.46 -22.56
N ARG A 407 -14.68 4.47 -21.92
CA ARG A 407 -15.11 3.86 -20.64
C ARG A 407 -14.80 4.70 -19.39
N ILE A 408 -13.76 5.53 -19.39
CA ILE A 408 -13.40 6.40 -18.26
C ILE A 408 -14.11 7.77 -18.36
N ARG A 409 -14.50 8.18 -19.58
CA ARG A 409 -15.22 9.43 -19.84
C ARG A 409 -16.52 9.58 -19.05
N ASN A 410 -17.14 8.47 -18.64
CA ASN A 410 -18.39 8.46 -17.87
C ASN A 410 -18.20 8.48 -16.34
N LEU A 411 -16.96 8.54 -15.83
CA LEU A 411 -16.67 8.58 -14.38
C LEU A 411 -16.41 10.00 -13.86
N ALA A 412 -16.04 10.94 -14.73
CA ALA A 412 -15.95 12.38 -14.45
C ALA A 412 -17.26 13.08 -14.86
N PRO A 413 -17.64 14.23 -14.29
CA PRO A 413 -18.74 15.04 -14.78
C PRO A 413 -18.48 15.52 -16.21
N GLU A 414 -19.55 15.64 -16.99
CA GLU A 414 -19.51 16.22 -18.32
C GLU A 414 -19.86 17.70 -18.24
N PHE A 415 -18.94 18.58 -18.67
CA PHE A 415 -19.17 20.02 -18.67
C PHE A 415 -20.44 20.44 -19.46
N SER A 416 -20.75 19.73 -20.55
CA SER A 416 -21.93 20.05 -21.38
C SER A 416 -23.26 19.80 -20.69
N THR A 417 -23.31 18.96 -19.65
CA THR A 417 -24.56 18.52 -19.00
C THR A 417 -24.65 18.90 -17.53
N THR A 418 -23.52 19.17 -16.87
CA THR A 418 -23.49 19.64 -15.47
C THR A 418 -23.91 21.11 -15.43
N ARG A 419 -24.97 21.41 -14.67
CA ARG A 419 -25.56 22.76 -14.53
C ARG A 419 -25.76 23.20 -13.08
N SER A 420 -25.76 22.27 -12.13
CA SER A 420 -25.86 22.55 -10.69
C SER A 420 -24.93 21.65 -9.85
N MET A 421 -24.72 22.01 -8.59
CA MET A 421 -24.11 21.15 -7.59
C MET A 421 -24.98 19.92 -7.30
N GLU A 422 -26.30 20.06 -7.43
CA GLU A 422 -27.25 18.95 -7.34
C GLU A 422 -26.99 17.91 -8.44
N ASP A 423 -26.65 18.33 -9.67
CA ASP A 423 -26.27 17.40 -10.75
C ASP A 423 -25.03 16.58 -10.37
N LEU A 424 -24.05 17.20 -9.68
CA LEU A 424 -22.86 16.51 -9.21
C LEU A 424 -23.18 15.48 -8.11
N VAL A 425 -24.08 15.82 -7.18
CA VAL A 425 -24.58 14.90 -6.14
C VAL A 425 -25.36 13.74 -6.77
N ASN A 426 -26.29 14.02 -7.68
CA ASN A 426 -27.08 13.02 -8.39
C ASN A 426 -26.17 12.08 -9.19
N ARG A 427 -25.17 12.63 -9.88
CA ARG A 427 -24.16 11.82 -10.59
C ARG A 427 -23.36 10.95 -9.64
N ASN A 428 -22.95 11.47 -8.48
CA ASN A 428 -22.26 10.69 -7.46
C ASN A 428 -23.12 9.49 -7.02
N HIS A 429 -24.40 9.69 -6.72
CA HIS A 429 -25.33 8.61 -6.39
C HIS A 429 -25.51 7.58 -7.52
N GLU A 430 -25.63 8.05 -8.77
CA GLU A 430 -25.72 7.15 -9.92
C GLU A 430 -24.50 6.26 -10.07
N LEU A 431 -23.29 6.82 -9.92
CA LEU A 431 -22.04 6.08 -10.06
C LEU A 431 -21.89 5.02 -8.96
N HIS A 432 -22.25 5.34 -7.72
CA HIS A 432 -22.26 4.36 -6.62
C HIS A 432 -23.29 3.26 -6.86
N THR A 433 -24.49 3.61 -7.31
CA THR A 433 -25.53 2.63 -7.62
C THR A 433 -25.07 1.67 -8.73
N LYS A 434 -24.42 2.20 -9.78
CA LYS A 434 -23.86 1.40 -10.87
C LYS A 434 -22.72 0.51 -10.40
N SER A 435 -21.82 1.02 -9.56
CA SER A 435 -20.70 0.26 -9.00
C SER A 435 -21.20 -0.90 -8.11
N GLN A 436 -22.18 -0.66 -7.25
CA GLN A 436 -22.76 -1.68 -6.35
C GLN A 436 -23.56 -2.78 -7.07
N GLN A 437 -24.07 -2.50 -8.28
CA GLN A 437 -24.76 -3.51 -9.11
C GLN A 437 -23.80 -4.42 -9.88
N SER A 438 -22.50 -4.11 -9.90
CA SER A 438 -21.49 -4.89 -10.60
C SER A 438 -20.82 -5.88 -9.65
N ASP A 439 -21.14 -7.17 -9.76
CA ASP A 439 -20.52 -8.23 -8.94
C ASP A 439 -19.01 -8.44 -9.23
N SER A 440 -18.46 -7.80 -10.27
CA SER A 440 -17.13 -8.09 -10.80
C SER A 440 -16.08 -6.98 -10.63
N VAL A 441 -16.45 -5.77 -10.21
CA VAL A 441 -15.51 -4.63 -10.11
C VAL A 441 -15.76 -3.82 -8.83
N ARG A 442 -14.76 -3.77 -7.94
CA ARG A 442 -14.69 -2.75 -6.87
C ARG A 442 -13.89 -1.56 -7.40
N ASP A 443 -14.52 -0.40 -7.50
CA ASP A 443 -13.90 0.86 -7.94
C ASP A 443 -14.06 1.98 -6.88
N MET A 444 -13.61 3.19 -7.19
CA MET A 444 -13.67 4.33 -6.27
C MET A 444 -15.09 4.68 -5.78
N TYR A 445 -16.12 4.26 -6.50
CA TYR A 445 -17.53 4.50 -6.18
C TYR A 445 -18.20 3.28 -5.51
N PHE A 446 -17.44 2.25 -5.14
CA PHE A 446 -17.98 1.06 -4.46
C PHE A 446 -18.47 1.40 -3.03
N ALA A 447 -17.62 2.07 -2.25
CA ALA A 447 -17.92 2.51 -0.90
C ALA A 447 -18.56 3.89 -0.89
N LYS A 448 -19.46 4.15 0.06
CA LYS A 448 -20.08 5.48 0.20
C LYS A 448 -19.02 6.55 0.49
N ASN A 449 -19.32 7.78 0.09
CA ASN A 449 -18.54 8.98 0.40
C ASN A 449 -19.46 10.07 0.98
N ILE A 450 -18.88 11.19 1.40
CA ILE A 450 -19.61 12.31 2.03
C ILE A 450 -20.71 12.90 1.13
N GLY A 451 -20.59 12.77 -0.19
CA GLY A 451 -21.62 13.21 -1.15
C GLY A 451 -22.94 12.42 -1.07
N HIS A 452 -23.03 11.40 -0.22
CA HIS A 452 -24.30 10.72 0.12
C HIS A 452 -25.13 11.43 1.18
N ARG A 453 -24.57 12.46 1.80
CA ARG A 453 -25.27 13.23 2.82
C ARG A 453 -25.93 14.44 2.15
N ASP A 454 -27.18 14.70 2.50
CA ASP A 454 -27.88 15.90 2.01
C ASP A 454 -27.31 17.19 2.64
N ASP A 455 -26.58 17.08 3.77
CA ASP A 455 -26.04 18.17 4.56
C ASP A 455 -24.52 18.38 4.40
N TRP A 456 -23.88 17.75 3.41
CA TRP A 456 -22.40 17.74 3.25
C TRP A 456 -21.78 19.14 3.18
N TYR A 457 -22.53 20.12 2.69
CA TYR A 457 -22.09 21.50 2.53
C TYR A 457 -22.32 22.38 3.77
N THR A 458 -22.99 21.88 4.80
CA THR A 458 -23.34 22.67 5.99
C THR A 458 -22.12 23.04 6.83
N ASP A 459 -22.26 24.06 7.64
CA ASP A 459 -21.26 24.49 8.63
C ASP A 459 -20.96 23.40 9.66
N ALA A 460 -21.98 22.61 10.03
CA ALA A 460 -21.83 21.48 10.94
C ALA A 460 -20.92 20.41 10.34
N ALA A 461 -21.18 19.97 9.10
CA ALA A 461 -20.34 18.98 8.42
C ALA A 461 -18.90 19.50 8.16
N PHE A 462 -18.75 20.78 7.81
CA PHE A 462 -17.44 21.41 7.61
C PHE A 462 -16.64 21.55 8.91
N GLY A 463 -17.28 21.98 10.00
CA GLY A 463 -16.67 22.08 11.32
C GLY A 463 -16.28 20.71 11.87
N GLN A 464 -17.16 19.71 11.74
CA GLN A 464 -16.90 18.35 12.21
C GLN A 464 -15.69 17.71 11.50
N GLN A 465 -15.46 18.01 10.22
CA GLN A 465 -14.27 17.56 9.49
C GLN A 465 -12.94 18.01 10.14
N GLN A 466 -12.92 19.12 10.87
CA GLN A 466 -11.71 19.56 11.58
C GLN A 466 -11.41 18.71 12.83
N LEU A 467 -12.39 17.93 13.32
CA LEU A 467 -12.28 17.11 14.52
C LEU A 467 -12.21 15.60 14.21
N THR A 468 -12.80 15.17 13.09
CA THR A 468 -12.94 13.75 12.73
C THR A 468 -12.72 13.47 11.22
N GLY A 469 -12.27 14.46 10.46
CA GLY A 469 -11.94 14.32 9.05
C GLY A 469 -10.58 13.67 8.82
N THR A 470 -10.01 13.91 7.63
CA THR A 470 -8.69 13.41 7.22
C THR A 470 -7.53 14.15 7.89
N ASN A 471 -7.75 15.38 8.39
CA ASN A 471 -6.75 16.17 9.10
C ASN A 471 -7.27 16.69 10.46
N PRO A 472 -7.44 15.81 11.46
CA PRO A 472 -7.91 16.21 12.78
C PRO A 472 -6.78 16.74 13.71
N THR A 473 -5.57 16.96 13.16
CA THR A 473 -4.34 17.16 13.95
C THR A 473 -3.77 18.57 13.89
N THR A 474 -4.36 19.46 13.10
CA THR A 474 -3.77 20.78 12.85
C THR A 474 -4.61 21.94 13.38
N ILE A 475 -5.91 21.74 13.66
CA ILE A 475 -6.72 22.74 14.33
C ILE A 475 -6.19 22.99 15.75
N THR A 476 -6.05 24.26 16.10
CA THR A 476 -5.45 24.70 17.37
C THR A 476 -6.25 25.83 18.01
N LEU A 477 -6.17 25.97 19.34
CA LEU A 477 -6.68 27.13 20.05
C LEU A 477 -6.10 28.40 19.45
N ALA A 478 -6.96 29.34 19.05
CA ALA A 478 -6.58 30.53 18.34
C ALA A 478 -5.63 31.39 19.19
N PRO A 479 -4.36 31.58 18.77
CA PRO A 479 -3.46 32.50 19.43
C PRO A 479 -4.00 33.95 19.38
N LEU A 480 -3.56 34.78 20.33
CA LEU A 480 -4.02 36.16 20.46
C LEU A 480 -3.86 36.99 19.16
N ARG A 481 -2.84 36.68 18.33
CA ARG A 481 -2.63 37.33 17.03
C ARG A 481 -3.87 37.20 16.14
N TRP A 482 -4.42 36.00 16.02
CA TRP A 482 -5.54 35.72 15.12
C TRP A 482 -6.84 36.31 15.65
N ILE A 483 -7.07 36.21 16.97
CA ILE A 483 -8.22 36.86 17.61
C ILE A 483 -8.19 38.38 17.35
N THR A 484 -7.00 38.99 17.41
CA THR A 484 -6.84 40.44 17.20
C THR A 484 -7.07 40.85 15.74
N GLU A 485 -6.54 40.11 14.77
CA GLU A 485 -6.75 40.37 13.35
C GLU A 485 -8.21 40.20 12.95
N PHE A 486 -8.85 39.09 13.34
CA PHE A 486 -10.27 38.87 13.04
C PHE A 486 -11.19 39.90 13.72
N LYS A 487 -10.86 40.35 14.94
CA LYS A 487 -11.58 41.47 15.58
C LYS A 487 -11.44 42.79 14.82
N THR A 488 -10.28 43.02 14.21
CA THR A 488 -10.05 44.23 13.42
C THR A 488 -10.83 44.15 12.13
N ALA A 489 -10.75 43.03 11.40
CA ALA A 489 -11.54 42.77 10.20
C ALA A 489 -13.05 42.85 10.47
N SER A 490 -13.54 42.30 11.60
CA SER A 490 -14.96 42.34 11.95
C SER A 490 -15.45 43.76 12.20
N ARG A 491 -14.64 44.63 12.82
CA ARG A 491 -14.97 46.06 13.00
C ARG A 491 -14.99 46.80 11.67
N THR A 492 -14.02 46.55 10.80
CA THR A 492 -13.97 47.16 9.45
C THR A 492 -15.19 46.78 8.62
N GLN A 493 -15.64 45.53 8.71
CA GLN A 493 -16.85 45.03 8.04
C GLN A 493 -18.15 45.26 8.82
N GLN A 494 -18.10 46.01 9.93
CA GLN A 494 -19.27 46.37 10.76
C GLN A 494 -20.04 45.15 11.34
N ARG A 495 -19.33 44.03 11.58
CA ARG A 495 -19.83 42.82 12.24
C ARG A 495 -19.69 42.91 13.77
N ALA A 496 -20.55 43.70 14.39
CA ALA A 496 -20.56 43.92 15.85
C ALA A 496 -20.91 42.65 16.65
N ASP A 497 -21.75 41.81 16.07
CA ASP A 497 -22.11 40.47 16.55
C ASP A 497 -20.87 39.58 16.72
N VAL A 498 -20.06 39.46 15.66
CA VAL A 498 -18.80 38.71 15.69
C VAL A 498 -17.81 39.35 16.65
N THR A 499 -17.66 40.68 16.59
CA THR A 499 -16.72 41.40 17.47
C THR A 499 -16.99 41.13 18.96
N SER A 500 -18.26 41.04 19.35
CA SER A 500 -18.69 40.72 20.70
C SER A 500 -18.35 39.26 21.06
N LEU A 501 -18.70 38.30 20.20
CA LEU A 501 -18.38 36.89 20.40
C LEU A 501 -16.87 36.65 20.59
N LEU A 502 -16.03 37.26 19.73
CA LEU A 502 -14.58 37.14 19.83
C LEU A 502 -14.02 37.77 21.12
N THR A 503 -14.77 38.66 21.77
CA THR A 503 -14.41 39.30 23.04
C THR A 503 -14.86 38.48 24.24
N ASP A 504 -16.02 37.85 24.15
CA ASP A 504 -16.63 37.14 25.25
C ASP A 504 -16.06 35.71 25.40
N TYR A 505 -15.62 35.08 24.31
CA TYR A 505 -15.19 33.68 24.30
C TYR A 505 -13.76 33.42 23.77
N PRO A 506 -12.73 34.22 24.13
CA PRO A 506 -11.40 34.09 23.54
C PRO A 506 -10.73 32.73 23.80
N GLN A 507 -11.13 31.99 24.84
CA GLN A 507 -10.62 30.66 25.20
C GLN A 507 -11.40 29.50 24.56
N SER A 508 -12.39 29.79 23.71
CA SER A 508 -13.15 28.80 22.95
C SER A 508 -13.01 28.99 21.44
N LEU A 509 -12.09 29.87 21.01
CA LEU A 509 -11.83 30.11 19.60
C LEU A 509 -10.72 29.21 19.12
N PHE A 510 -10.93 28.56 17.98
CA PHE A 510 -9.95 27.70 17.33
C PHE A 510 -9.65 28.24 15.93
N VAL A 511 -8.46 27.96 15.44
CA VAL A 511 -8.00 28.38 14.12
C VAL A 511 -7.45 27.19 13.37
N GLN A 512 -7.78 27.15 12.09
CA GLN A 512 -7.10 26.34 11.10
C GLN A 512 -6.27 27.29 10.23
N ASP A 513 -4.94 27.18 10.30
CA ASP A 513 -3.99 28.18 9.80
C ASP A 513 -3.10 27.60 8.70
N TYR A 514 -3.24 28.11 7.47
CA TYR A 514 -2.40 27.77 6.32
C TYR A 514 -1.57 28.96 5.81
N SER A 515 -1.48 30.04 6.60
CA SER A 515 -0.80 31.29 6.20
C SER A 515 0.70 31.14 5.93
N ASP A 516 1.32 30.09 6.47
CA ASP A 516 2.74 29.76 6.34
C ASP A 516 3.10 29.21 4.95
N PHE A 517 2.15 28.85 4.09
CA PHE A 517 2.45 28.31 2.74
C PHE A 517 3.41 29.21 1.96
N ARG A 518 3.24 30.53 2.06
CA ARG A 518 4.11 31.51 1.40
C ARG A 518 5.53 31.43 1.93
N SER A 519 5.72 31.50 3.24
CA SER A 519 7.04 31.41 3.86
C SER A 519 7.71 30.06 3.57
N SER A 520 6.96 28.96 3.67
CA SER A 520 7.45 27.59 3.44
C SER A 520 7.89 27.36 1.99
N MET A 521 7.35 28.13 1.04
CA MET A 521 7.68 28.06 -0.37
C MET A 521 8.59 29.20 -0.85
N GLY A 522 9.00 30.12 0.04
CA GLY A 522 9.83 31.28 -0.30
C GLY A 522 9.12 32.32 -1.18
N LEU A 523 7.80 32.48 -1.02
CA LEU A 523 6.96 33.38 -1.81
C LEU A 523 6.63 34.66 -1.04
N SER A 524 6.45 35.75 -1.79
CA SER A 524 6.02 37.04 -1.27
C SER A 524 4.49 37.09 -1.07
N PRO A 525 3.98 38.05 -0.25
CA PRO A 525 2.54 38.25 -0.10
C PRO A 525 1.79 38.55 -1.40
N SER A 526 2.46 39.15 -2.40
CA SER A 526 1.85 39.50 -3.69
C SER A 526 1.80 38.35 -4.70
N ASP A 527 2.53 37.26 -4.47
CA ASP A 527 2.61 36.16 -5.43
C ASP A 527 1.28 35.39 -5.49
N GLU A 528 0.80 35.08 -6.69
CA GLU A 528 -0.36 34.22 -6.87
C GLU A 528 0.07 32.75 -6.88
N PHE A 529 -0.71 31.88 -6.25
CA PHE A 529 -0.49 30.43 -6.35
C PHE A 529 -1.20 29.91 -7.58
N VAL A 530 -0.47 29.82 -8.69
CA VAL A 530 -0.99 29.31 -9.95
C VAL A 530 0.03 28.40 -10.63
N SER A 531 -0.45 27.25 -11.11
CA SER A 531 0.35 26.27 -11.86
C SER A 531 -0.54 25.54 -12.86
N GLU A 532 -0.16 25.58 -14.14
CA GLU A 532 -0.88 24.88 -15.21
C GLU A 532 -2.40 25.17 -15.27
N GLY A 533 -2.82 26.39 -14.94
CA GLY A 533 -4.25 26.78 -14.94
C GLY A 533 -5.02 26.39 -13.68
N ARG A 534 -4.36 25.76 -12.70
CA ARG A 534 -4.88 25.48 -11.35
C ARG A 534 -4.46 26.58 -10.39
N TYR A 535 -5.36 26.99 -9.51
CA TYR A 535 -5.13 27.98 -8.47
C TYR A 535 -5.16 27.32 -7.10
N ALA A 536 -4.33 27.80 -6.18
CA ALA A 536 -4.36 27.40 -4.77
C ALA A 536 -4.48 28.63 -3.87
N CYS A 537 -4.61 28.40 -2.57
CA CYS A 537 -4.76 29.46 -1.58
C CYS A 537 -4.17 29.05 -0.22
N SER A 538 -3.81 30.05 0.58
CA SER A 538 -3.33 29.92 1.96
C SER A 538 -4.37 30.42 2.95
N SER A 539 -5.46 29.64 3.10
CA SER A 539 -6.62 30.05 3.89
C SER A 539 -6.30 30.19 5.39
N VAL A 540 -7.07 31.01 6.10
CA VAL A 540 -7.12 31.02 7.57
C VAL A 540 -8.58 31.01 8.00
N ALA A 541 -8.99 29.98 8.74
CA ALA A 541 -10.37 29.80 9.18
C ALA A 541 -10.49 29.85 10.71
N LEU A 542 -11.40 30.67 11.21
CA LEU A 542 -11.70 30.82 12.63
C LEU A 542 -12.98 30.07 12.99
N PHE A 543 -12.95 29.36 14.10
CA PHE A 543 -14.05 28.55 14.62
C PHE A 543 -14.32 28.92 16.08
N HIS A 544 -15.55 28.66 16.52
CA HIS A 544 -15.96 28.70 17.92
C HIS A 544 -16.38 27.30 18.36
N LEU A 545 -15.67 26.74 19.34
CA LEU A 545 -16.07 25.51 20.01
C LEU A 545 -17.09 25.85 21.10
N GLU A 546 -18.36 25.66 20.76
CA GLU A 546 -19.49 25.97 21.62
C GLU A 546 -19.51 25.07 22.88
N PRO A 547 -20.12 25.51 24.00
CA PRO A 547 -20.22 24.71 25.22
C PRO A 547 -20.87 23.34 25.01
N GLU A 548 -21.78 23.25 24.05
CA GLU A 548 -22.47 22.03 23.64
C GLU A 548 -21.56 21.09 22.83
N GLY A 549 -20.35 21.51 22.45
CA GLY A 549 -19.36 20.69 21.74
C GLY A 549 -19.40 20.80 20.22
N LYS A 550 -20.17 21.74 19.67
CA LYS A 550 -20.22 22.01 18.23
C LYS A 550 -19.13 22.99 17.83
N LEU A 551 -18.35 22.65 16.81
CA LEU A 551 -17.32 23.53 16.27
C LEU A 551 -17.89 24.35 15.11
N HIS A 552 -18.31 25.58 15.39
CA HIS A 552 -18.97 26.44 14.41
C HIS A 552 -17.96 27.35 13.66
N PRO A 553 -17.91 27.35 12.31
CA PRO A 553 -17.04 28.23 11.54
C PRO A 553 -17.57 29.67 11.54
N LEU A 554 -16.73 30.63 11.93
CA LEU A 554 -17.08 32.05 12.08
C LEU A 554 -16.59 32.94 10.95
N ALA A 555 -15.37 32.71 10.49
CA ALA A 555 -14.71 33.59 9.52
C ALA A 555 -13.68 32.82 8.70
N ILE A 556 -13.50 33.22 7.45
CA ILE A 556 -12.50 32.64 6.55
C ILE A 556 -11.82 33.78 5.79
N THR A 557 -10.50 33.83 5.89
CA THR A 557 -9.64 34.54 4.93
C THR A 557 -9.27 33.56 3.82
N LEU A 558 -9.58 33.90 2.56
CA LEU A 558 -9.42 32.97 1.43
C LEU A 558 -7.94 32.66 1.13
N ASP A 559 -7.12 33.70 1.03
CA ASP A 559 -5.68 33.59 0.80
C ASP A 559 -5.00 34.69 1.60
N TYR A 560 -4.26 34.31 2.64
CA TYR A 560 -3.64 35.25 3.56
C TYR A 560 -2.36 35.85 2.96
N LYS A 561 -2.39 37.17 2.75
CA LYS A 561 -1.29 37.94 2.13
C LYS A 561 -0.58 38.83 3.15
N GLY A 562 -0.25 38.26 4.30
CA GLY A 562 0.49 38.94 5.38
C GLY A 562 -0.37 39.82 6.29
N SER A 563 -1.58 40.18 5.88
CA SER A 563 -2.59 40.85 6.71
C SER A 563 -4.01 40.56 6.20
N MET A 564 -5.02 40.64 7.06
CA MET A 564 -6.43 40.58 6.61
C MET A 564 -6.90 41.82 5.84
N GLU A 565 -6.16 42.94 5.93
CA GLU A 565 -6.44 44.15 5.15
C GLU A 565 -6.08 43.95 3.68
N ASP A 566 -4.98 43.24 3.42
CA ASP A 566 -4.49 42.90 2.08
C ASP A 566 -5.12 41.60 1.51
N SER A 567 -6.07 41.01 2.24
CA SER A 567 -6.67 39.71 1.92
C SER A 567 -8.20 39.79 1.84
N VAL A 568 -8.83 38.82 1.19
CA VAL A 568 -10.30 38.70 1.19
C VAL A 568 -10.74 37.86 2.38
N THR A 569 -11.40 38.50 3.35
CA THR A 569 -11.95 37.84 4.54
C THR A 569 -13.46 37.97 4.56
N ILE A 570 -14.16 36.85 4.70
CA ILE A 570 -15.63 36.79 4.83
C ILE A 570 -16.00 36.25 6.22
N PHE A 571 -17.01 36.86 6.82
CA PHE A 571 -17.62 36.38 8.06
C PHE A 571 -18.90 35.62 7.76
N ASN A 572 -19.08 34.47 8.41
CA ASN A 572 -20.30 33.69 8.33
C ASN A 572 -21.51 34.57 8.70
N ARG A 573 -22.62 34.43 7.97
CA ARG A 573 -23.89 35.07 8.33
C ARG A 573 -24.45 34.52 9.65
N ARG A 574 -24.13 33.27 9.96
CA ARG A 574 -24.46 32.58 11.21
C ARG A 574 -23.31 32.70 12.20
N ILE A 575 -23.61 33.10 13.43
CA ILE A 575 -22.60 33.26 14.49
C ILE A 575 -22.61 32.12 15.52
N THR A 576 -23.60 31.23 15.47
CA THR A 576 -23.71 30.02 16.28
C THR A 576 -24.37 28.89 15.50
N SER A 577 -24.14 27.65 15.94
CA SER A 577 -24.67 26.44 15.31
C SER A 577 -26.21 26.34 15.32
N ILE A 578 -26.86 27.02 16.26
CA ILE A 578 -28.33 27.03 16.42
C ILE A 578 -29.02 28.16 15.66
N THR A 579 -28.26 29.13 15.13
CA THR A 579 -28.84 30.23 14.35
C THR A 579 -29.33 29.66 13.02
N PRO A 580 -30.63 29.79 12.67
CA PRO A 580 -31.11 29.36 11.35
C PRO A 580 -30.46 30.18 10.23
N GLY A 581 -30.19 29.55 9.09
CA GLY A 581 -29.65 30.23 7.91
C GLY A 581 -29.85 29.40 6.65
N ASP A 582 -29.86 30.08 5.49
CA ASP A 582 -29.89 29.43 4.18
C ASP A 582 -28.45 29.07 3.76
N GLU A 583 -27.97 27.93 4.24
CA GLU A 583 -26.61 27.44 3.97
C GLU A 583 -26.47 26.84 2.58
N GLU A 584 -27.57 26.35 1.99
CA GLU A 584 -27.59 25.71 0.68
C GLU A 584 -27.26 26.71 -0.42
N THR A 585 -27.81 27.92 -0.34
CA THR A 585 -27.64 28.98 -1.35
C THR A 585 -26.65 30.07 -0.96
N ASP A 586 -25.95 29.95 0.19
CA ASP A 586 -24.88 30.88 0.58
C ASP A 586 -23.57 30.59 -0.17
N TRP A 587 -23.61 30.75 -1.49
CA TRP A 587 -22.50 30.46 -2.41
C TRP A 587 -21.18 31.17 -2.06
N PRO A 588 -21.17 32.47 -1.66
CA PRO A 588 -19.94 33.11 -1.19
C PRO A 588 -19.30 32.38 -0.02
N TRP A 589 -20.10 31.91 0.93
CA TRP A 589 -19.62 31.18 2.10
C TRP A 589 -19.21 29.74 1.77
N ARG A 590 -19.96 29.06 0.89
CA ARG A 590 -19.59 27.71 0.39
C ARG A 590 -18.27 27.75 -0.38
N TYR A 591 -18.04 28.77 -1.22
CA TYR A 591 -16.76 28.98 -1.90
C TYR A 591 -15.62 29.23 -0.92
N ALA A 592 -15.86 30.00 0.15
CA ALA A 592 -14.86 30.23 1.19
C ALA A 592 -14.48 28.93 1.92
N LYS A 593 -15.45 28.08 2.26
CA LYS A 593 -15.20 26.74 2.82
C LYS A 593 -14.40 25.86 1.86
N MET A 594 -14.70 25.94 0.56
CA MET A 594 -13.93 25.23 -0.48
C MET A 594 -12.46 25.70 -0.54
N CYS A 595 -12.18 27.00 -0.36
CA CYS A 595 -10.79 27.49 -0.25
C CYS A 595 -10.05 26.87 0.93
N VAL A 596 -10.71 26.77 2.10
CA VAL A 596 -10.13 26.10 3.28
C VAL A 596 -9.82 24.64 2.96
N GLN A 597 -10.70 23.95 2.24
CA GLN A 597 -10.50 22.55 1.85
C GLN A 597 -9.36 22.37 0.85
N VAL A 598 -9.15 23.31 -0.08
CA VAL A 598 -7.98 23.33 -0.98
C VAL A 598 -6.68 23.48 -0.20
N SER A 599 -6.63 24.42 0.75
CA SER A 599 -5.47 24.57 1.62
C SER A 599 -5.26 23.33 2.51
N ASP A 600 -6.34 22.79 3.08
CA ASP A 600 -6.29 21.60 3.93
C ASP A 600 -5.82 20.38 3.15
N TRP A 601 -6.21 20.21 1.88
CA TRP A 601 -5.74 19.10 1.05
C TRP A 601 -4.22 19.07 0.95
N LEU A 602 -3.56 20.22 0.69
CA LEU A 602 -2.10 20.26 0.62
C LEU A 602 -1.45 19.96 1.98
N ARG A 603 -1.94 20.61 3.05
CA ARG A 603 -1.41 20.37 4.41
C ARG A 603 -1.57 18.91 4.80
N HIS A 604 -2.75 18.35 4.55
CA HIS A 604 -3.10 16.97 4.87
C HIS A 604 -2.22 16.00 4.09
N GLU A 605 -2.24 16.03 2.76
CA GLU A 605 -1.54 15.02 1.95
C GLU A 605 -0.02 15.14 2.04
N VAL A 606 0.53 16.37 2.03
CA VAL A 606 1.98 16.56 1.97
C VAL A 606 2.61 16.61 3.35
N ALA A 607 2.04 17.36 4.30
CA ALA A 607 2.65 17.49 5.62
C ALA A 607 2.16 16.39 6.60
N VAL A 608 0.86 16.33 6.86
CA VAL A 608 0.30 15.45 7.92
C VAL A 608 0.38 13.97 7.56
N HIS A 609 0.13 13.62 6.31
CA HIS A 609 0.17 12.26 5.81
C HIS A 609 1.60 11.89 5.35
N LEU A 610 2.08 12.42 4.23
CA LEU A 610 3.35 12.01 3.66
C LEU A 610 4.56 12.32 4.57
N VAL A 611 4.71 13.54 5.09
CA VAL A 611 5.91 13.89 5.86
C VAL A 611 5.85 13.32 7.28
N ASN A 612 4.81 13.66 8.04
CA ASN A 612 4.73 13.38 9.47
C ASN A 612 4.51 11.90 9.78
N THR A 613 4.13 11.08 8.79
CA THR A 613 4.13 9.62 8.94
C THR A 613 5.23 8.96 8.13
N HIS A 614 5.16 8.98 6.80
CA HIS A 614 6.06 8.18 5.97
C HIS A 614 7.53 8.62 6.06
N LEU A 615 7.81 9.91 5.83
CA LEU A 615 9.20 10.37 5.66
C LEU A 615 9.96 10.50 6.97
N VAL A 616 9.28 10.93 8.04
CA VAL A 616 9.84 10.94 9.39
C VAL A 616 10.12 9.49 9.85
N GLU A 617 9.17 8.57 9.69
CA GLU A 617 9.36 7.16 10.07
C GLU A 617 10.49 6.49 9.26
N GLU A 618 10.67 6.82 7.98
CA GLU A 618 11.78 6.28 7.18
C GLU A 618 13.15 6.63 7.76
N VAL A 619 13.33 7.83 8.30
CA VAL A 619 14.60 8.19 8.96
C VAL A 619 14.84 7.36 10.21
N ILE A 620 13.79 7.08 10.99
CA ILE A 620 13.84 6.19 12.15
C ILE A 620 14.22 4.77 11.73
N ILE A 621 13.58 4.22 10.69
CA ILE A 621 13.86 2.88 10.16
C ILE A 621 15.33 2.77 9.74
N VAL A 622 15.83 3.76 8.99
CA VAL A 622 17.21 3.75 8.47
C VAL A 622 18.22 3.90 9.60
N ALA A 623 18.02 4.85 10.51
CA ALA A 623 18.90 5.05 11.66
C ALA A 623 18.92 3.82 12.56
N ALA A 624 17.77 3.21 12.84
CA ALA A 624 17.67 2.02 13.67
C ALA A 624 18.40 0.82 13.05
N ASN A 625 18.23 0.56 11.75
CA ASN A 625 18.94 -0.52 11.05
C ASN A 625 20.45 -0.33 10.91
N ARG A 626 20.94 0.90 11.11
CA ARG A 626 22.37 1.24 11.05
C ARG A 626 23.03 1.24 12.42
N THR A 627 22.26 1.45 13.49
CA THR A 627 22.79 1.68 14.84
C THR A 627 22.45 0.57 15.82
N PHE A 628 21.24 0.00 15.82
CA PHE A 628 20.88 -1.07 16.74
C PHE A 628 21.34 -2.46 16.25
N GLU A 629 21.65 -3.34 17.19
CA GLU A 629 21.76 -4.77 16.91
C GLU A 629 20.36 -5.41 16.77
N PRO A 630 20.16 -6.45 15.93
CA PRO A 630 18.84 -7.06 15.73
C PRO A 630 18.18 -7.64 16.99
N HIS A 631 18.95 -7.95 18.03
CA HIS A 631 18.46 -8.46 19.31
C HIS A 631 18.26 -7.36 20.37
N HIS A 632 18.54 -6.10 20.03
CA HIS A 632 18.31 -4.99 20.93
C HIS A 632 16.81 -4.82 21.18
N ILE A 633 16.39 -4.66 22.44
CA ILE A 633 14.96 -4.69 22.81
C ILE A 633 14.14 -3.62 22.08
N VAL A 634 14.69 -2.41 21.93
CA VAL A 634 14.08 -1.31 21.16
C VAL A 634 13.90 -1.68 19.69
N PHE A 635 14.89 -2.32 19.07
CA PHE A 635 14.78 -2.75 17.67
C PHE A 635 13.71 -3.82 17.49
N GLN A 636 13.62 -4.77 18.43
CA GLN A 636 12.61 -5.83 18.40
C GLN A 636 11.19 -5.29 18.61
N LEU A 637 11.02 -4.22 19.40
CA LEU A 637 9.74 -3.53 19.53
C LEU A 637 9.33 -2.83 18.24
N LEU A 638 10.26 -2.18 17.54
CA LEU A 638 9.94 -1.34 16.39
C LEU A 638 9.89 -2.08 15.05
N GLU A 639 10.74 -3.08 14.81
CA GLU A 639 10.84 -3.76 13.50
C GLU A 639 9.51 -4.27 12.94
N PRO A 640 8.58 -4.83 13.74
CA PRO A 640 7.26 -5.27 13.25
C PRO A 640 6.41 -4.15 12.63
N HIS A 641 6.63 -2.90 13.03
CA HIS A 641 5.85 -1.73 12.61
C HIS A 641 6.38 -1.05 11.33
N TRP A 642 7.42 -1.60 10.70
CA TRP A 642 8.07 -1.02 9.51
C TRP A 642 7.76 -1.76 8.21
N ASN A 643 6.86 -2.75 8.28
CA ASN A 643 6.54 -3.58 7.14
C ASN A 643 6.01 -2.73 5.97
N THR A 644 6.51 -2.99 4.76
CA THR A 644 6.12 -2.29 3.50
C THR A 644 6.50 -0.81 3.38
N THR A 645 6.71 -0.07 4.47
CA THR A 645 6.94 1.39 4.50
C THR A 645 8.04 1.86 3.54
N LEU A 646 9.21 1.22 3.55
CA LEU A 646 10.34 1.63 2.69
C LEU A 646 10.03 1.51 1.19
N SER A 647 9.32 0.46 0.79
CA SER A 647 8.89 0.26 -0.61
C SER A 647 7.86 1.29 -1.03
N LEU A 648 6.90 1.58 -0.15
CA LEU A 648 5.89 2.62 -0.37
C LEU A 648 6.50 3.99 -0.56
N ASN A 649 7.42 4.38 0.33
CA ASN A 649 8.04 5.70 0.28
C ASN A 649 8.85 5.88 -1.00
N LYS A 650 9.53 4.82 -1.47
CA LYS A 650 10.20 4.85 -2.77
C LYS A 650 9.19 5.05 -3.92
N ALA A 651 8.08 4.32 -3.93
CA ALA A 651 7.03 4.48 -4.94
C ALA A 651 6.42 5.90 -4.90
N ALA A 652 6.20 6.45 -3.70
CA ALA A 652 5.73 7.81 -3.51
C ALA A 652 6.70 8.84 -4.12
N ARG A 653 8.01 8.68 -3.87
CA ARG A 653 9.06 9.55 -4.43
C ARG A 653 9.19 9.48 -5.94
N GLU A 654 9.03 8.28 -6.53
CA GLU A 654 9.23 8.04 -7.97
C GLU A 654 7.99 8.33 -8.81
N VAL A 655 6.79 8.21 -8.23
CA VAL A 655 5.52 8.27 -8.96
C VAL A 655 4.54 9.26 -8.32
N LEU A 656 4.10 9.04 -7.08
CA LEU A 656 2.99 9.78 -6.47
C LEU A 656 3.25 11.28 -6.43
N VAL A 657 4.35 11.72 -5.84
CA VAL A 657 4.67 13.15 -5.74
C VAL A 657 4.89 13.79 -7.12
N PRO A 658 5.80 13.30 -7.99
CA PRO A 658 6.11 13.97 -9.25
C PRO A 658 5.02 13.87 -10.33
N LYS A 659 4.22 12.79 -10.36
CA LYS A 659 3.26 12.55 -11.45
C LYS A 659 1.81 12.81 -11.05
N ILE A 660 1.49 12.74 -9.75
CA ILE A 660 0.13 12.88 -9.23
C ILE A 660 0.01 14.18 -8.45
N ILE A 661 0.65 14.30 -7.27
CA ILE A 661 0.45 15.44 -6.36
C ILE A 661 0.78 16.77 -7.04
N ILE A 662 1.96 16.91 -7.66
CA ILE A 662 2.34 18.15 -8.35
C ILE A 662 1.35 18.48 -9.48
N GLY A 663 0.86 17.47 -10.20
CA GLY A 663 -0.09 17.61 -11.30
C GLY A 663 -1.54 17.85 -10.88
N MET A 664 -1.83 17.97 -9.58
CA MET A 664 -3.19 18.16 -9.04
C MET A 664 -3.35 19.45 -8.23
N THR A 665 -2.28 20.22 -8.02
CA THR A 665 -2.31 21.42 -7.18
C THR A 665 -2.10 22.69 -7.99
N GLY A 666 -2.45 23.84 -7.41
CA GLY A 666 -2.07 25.16 -7.92
C GLY A 666 -0.61 25.55 -7.66
N PHE A 667 0.26 24.61 -7.27
CA PHE A 667 1.67 24.86 -6.97
C PHE A 667 2.59 24.24 -8.02
N THR A 668 3.71 24.90 -8.27
CA THR A 668 4.79 24.36 -9.12
C THR A 668 5.55 23.26 -8.38
N ALA A 669 6.25 22.40 -9.12
CA ALA A 669 7.11 21.37 -8.53
C ALA A 669 8.09 21.95 -7.48
N THR A 670 8.72 23.09 -7.78
CA THR A 670 9.65 23.77 -6.86
C THR A 670 8.98 24.16 -5.55
N GLN A 671 7.78 24.75 -5.63
CA GLN A 671 7.00 25.15 -4.47
C GLN A 671 6.54 23.93 -3.64
N THR A 672 6.04 22.86 -4.30
CA THR A 672 5.63 21.63 -3.60
C THR A 672 6.79 20.97 -2.87
N TYR A 673 7.98 20.85 -3.49
CA TYR A 673 9.16 20.29 -2.83
C TYR A 673 9.69 21.19 -1.70
N ALA A 674 9.60 22.51 -1.84
CA ALA A 674 9.96 23.44 -0.76
C ALA A 674 9.04 23.25 0.45
N PHE A 675 7.72 23.21 0.24
CA PHE A 675 6.75 22.96 1.30
C PHE A 675 6.94 21.60 1.98
N LEU A 676 7.16 20.53 1.19
CA LEU A 676 7.43 19.19 1.70
C LEU A 676 8.67 19.17 2.61
N LYS A 677 9.77 19.82 2.18
CA LYS A 677 11.00 19.88 2.96
C LYS A 677 10.82 20.74 4.21
N GLU A 678 10.15 21.87 4.10
CA GLU A 678 9.87 22.72 5.26
C GLU A 678 9.04 21.98 6.30
N ALA A 679 8.00 21.26 5.89
CA ALA A 679 7.20 20.43 6.79
C ALA A 679 8.06 19.41 7.56
N TYR A 680 9.08 18.82 6.91
CA TYR A 680 9.98 17.88 7.57
C TYR A 680 10.88 18.58 8.59
N TYR A 681 11.42 19.76 8.25
CA TYR A 681 12.30 20.51 9.16
C TYR A 681 11.55 21.16 10.32
N GLN A 682 10.26 21.43 10.17
CA GLN A 682 9.38 21.96 11.21
C GLN A 682 8.71 20.86 12.05
N PHE A 683 8.97 19.58 11.79
CA PHE A 683 8.43 18.49 12.59
C PHE A 683 9.08 18.51 13.99
N GLU A 684 8.28 18.78 15.02
CA GLU A 684 8.74 18.82 16.41
C GLU A 684 8.45 17.49 17.11
N TRP A 685 9.49 16.69 17.36
CA TRP A 685 9.34 15.29 17.79
C TRP A 685 8.56 15.13 19.10
N THR A 686 9.00 15.79 20.17
CA THR A 686 8.39 15.70 21.51
C THR A 686 7.04 16.41 21.59
N ASP A 687 6.89 17.54 20.90
CA ASP A 687 5.63 18.29 20.83
C ASP A 687 4.55 17.58 20.01
N SER A 688 4.94 16.55 19.24
CA SER A 688 4.03 15.68 18.48
C SER A 688 3.54 14.47 19.26
N TYR A 689 4.06 14.21 20.47
CA TYR A 689 3.50 13.16 21.34
C TYR A 689 2.04 13.49 21.63
N VAL A 690 1.15 12.50 21.55
CA VAL A 690 -0.30 12.74 21.64
C VAL A 690 -0.70 13.62 22.84
N PRO A 691 -0.19 13.39 24.07
CA PRO A 691 -0.52 14.25 25.20
C PRO A 691 -0.01 15.69 25.08
N ASN A 692 1.15 15.89 24.45
CA ASN A 692 1.75 17.20 24.26
C ASN A 692 1.04 17.95 23.14
N ASP A 693 0.80 17.30 22.02
CA ASP A 693 0.09 17.86 20.87
C ASP A 693 -1.34 18.29 21.25
N LEU A 694 -2.13 17.41 21.85
CA LEU A 694 -3.50 17.72 22.25
C LEU A 694 -3.56 18.91 23.21
N ARG A 695 -2.70 18.94 24.25
CA ARG A 695 -2.65 20.05 25.20
C ARG A 695 -2.22 21.35 24.53
N ARG A 696 -1.17 21.32 23.70
CA ARG A 696 -0.65 22.48 22.97
C ARG A 696 -1.70 23.05 22.02
N ARG A 697 -2.52 22.20 21.40
CA ARG A 697 -3.61 22.60 20.50
C ARG A 697 -4.90 23.01 21.22
N GLY A 698 -4.98 22.91 22.55
CA GLY A 698 -6.15 23.34 23.33
C GLY A 698 -7.21 22.27 23.56
N PHE A 699 -6.81 21.00 23.52
CA PHE A 699 -7.62 19.83 23.86
C PHE A 699 -7.01 19.12 25.08
N PRO A 700 -7.25 19.60 26.32
CA PRO A 700 -6.69 18.98 27.52
C PRO A 700 -7.25 17.57 27.67
N ILE A 701 -6.38 16.57 27.90
CA ILE A 701 -6.79 15.16 28.00
C ILE A 701 -7.81 14.96 29.13
N GLU A 702 -7.58 15.63 30.25
CA GLU A 702 -8.44 15.61 31.45
C GLU A 702 -9.87 16.13 31.18
N ASP A 703 -10.07 16.84 30.07
CA ASP A 703 -11.33 17.46 29.71
C ASP A 703 -12.07 16.73 28.58
N LEU A 704 -11.44 15.74 27.93
CA LEU A 704 -11.98 15.09 26.72
C LEU A 704 -13.32 14.36 26.93
N ASP A 705 -13.65 13.97 28.17
CA ASP A 705 -14.95 13.37 28.53
C ASP A 705 -16.04 14.39 28.89
N LYS A 706 -15.71 15.69 28.93
CA LYS A 706 -16.71 16.74 29.15
C LYS A 706 -17.54 16.94 27.88
N VAL A 707 -18.79 17.39 28.07
CA VAL A 707 -19.75 17.69 26.98
C VAL A 707 -19.13 18.55 25.87
N LYS A 708 -18.28 19.54 26.21
CA LYS A 708 -17.62 20.41 25.23
C LYS A 708 -16.76 19.68 24.20
N TYR A 709 -16.24 18.49 24.52
CA TYR A 709 -15.30 17.75 23.67
C TYR A 709 -15.87 16.44 23.14
N HIS A 710 -17.16 16.17 23.34
CA HIS A 710 -17.77 14.90 22.93
C HIS A 710 -17.65 14.65 21.41
N ASN A 711 -17.73 15.70 20.59
CA ASN A 711 -17.54 15.67 19.13
C ASN A 711 -16.07 15.54 18.67
N CYS A 712 -15.10 15.57 19.58
CA CYS A 712 -13.67 15.44 19.28
C CYS A 712 -13.26 13.96 19.18
N GLY A 713 -13.93 13.19 18.30
CA GLY A 713 -13.77 11.74 18.19
C GLY A 713 -12.33 11.28 17.96
N TYR A 714 -11.52 12.00 17.17
CA TYR A 714 -10.09 11.72 17.03
C TYR A 714 -9.35 11.86 18.36
N ALA A 715 -9.47 13.03 19.02
CA ALA A 715 -8.73 13.34 20.25
C ALA A 715 -9.02 12.32 21.37
N ARG A 716 -10.30 11.96 21.54
CA ARG A 716 -10.75 10.97 22.54
C ARG A 716 -10.15 9.58 22.27
N ASN A 717 -10.22 9.12 21.03
CA ASN A 717 -9.70 7.80 20.66
C ASN A 717 -8.17 7.76 20.68
N ILE A 718 -7.50 8.78 20.14
CA ILE A 718 -6.04 8.77 20.01
C ILE A 718 -5.34 8.93 21.37
N ALA A 719 -5.92 9.69 22.30
CA ALA A 719 -5.42 9.78 23.68
C ALA A 719 -5.48 8.40 24.36
N ARG A 720 -6.60 7.69 24.21
CA ARG A 720 -6.74 6.35 24.79
C ARG A 720 -5.83 5.32 24.13
N MET A 721 -5.68 5.37 22.80
CA MET A 721 -4.73 4.51 22.08
C MET A 721 -3.28 4.78 22.54
N TRP A 722 -2.89 6.05 22.71
CA TRP A 722 -1.57 6.40 23.24
C TRP A 722 -1.31 5.79 24.62
N GLU A 723 -2.27 5.88 25.55
CA GLU A 723 -2.15 5.26 26.87
C GLU A 723 -1.93 3.75 26.79
N ILE A 724 -2.67 3.05 25.93
CA ILE A 724 -2.55 1.60 25.73
C ILE A 724 -1.16 1.24 25.18
N LEU A 725 -0.71 1.95 24.14
CA LEU A 725 0.61 1.72 23.54
C LEU A 725 1.74 2.04 24.53
N ARG A 726 1.61 3.13 25.28
CA ARG A 726 2.58 3.51 26.31
C ARG A 726 2.66 2.50 27.43
N ASN A 727 1.52 1.93 27.86
CA ASN A 727 1.49 0.87 28.86
C ASN A 727 2.25 -0.38 28.37
N PHE A 728 1.95 -0.83 27.15
CA PHE A 728 2.67 -1.95 26.52
C PHE A 728 4.18 -1.72 26.46
N VAL A 729 4.61 -0.57 25.94
CA VAL A 729 6.03 -0.20 25.83
C VAL A 729 6.68 -0.09 27.20
N SER A 730 5.99 0.53 28.17
CA SER A 730 6.46 0.65 29.55
C SER A 730 6.72 -0.70 30.17
N MET A 731 5.78 -1.65 30.09
CA MET A 731 5.94 -3.00 30.64
C MET A 731 7.20 -3.69 30.10
N VAL A 732 7.48 -3.54 28.80
CA VAL A 732 8.66 -4.15 28.18
C VAL A 732 9.94 -3.46 28.66
N LEU A 733 9.99 -2.14 28.61
CA LEU A 733 11.22 -1.40 28.86
C LEU A 733 11.59 -1.32 30.34
N THR A 734 10.61 -1.32 31.27
CA THR A 734 10.89 -1.37 32.71
C THR A 734 11.45 -2.71 33.17
N GLU A 735 11.17 -3.79 32.45
CA GLU A 735 11.77 -5.10 32.70
C GLU A 735 13.17 -5.19 32.06
N ALA A 736 13.38 -4.54 30.91
CA ALA A 736 14.66 -4.54 30.20
C ALA A 736 15.71 -3.58 30.82
N TYR A 737 15.27 -2.46 31.40
CA TYR A 737 16.13 -1.44 32.00
C TYR A 737 15.73 -1.19 33.46
N ALA A 738 16.67 -1.37 34.38
CA ALA A 738 16.47 -1.22 35.82
C ALA A 738 16.60 0.24 36.32
N SER A 739 17.12 1.16 35.49
CA SER A 739 17.32 2.57 35.87
C SER A 739 17.63 3.46 34.66
N ASP A 740 17.39 4.76 34.78
CA ASP A 740 17.82 5.79 33.81
C ASP A 740 19.31 5.68 33.48
N ALA A 741 20.15 5.38 34.47
CA ALA A 741 21.58 5.21 34.25
C ALA A 741 21.92 4.10 33.25
N GLN A 742 21.09 3.07 33.09
CA GLN A 742 21.31 2.06 32.05
C GLN A 742 20.95 2.58 30.66
N VAL A 743 19.88 3.38 30.53
CA VAL A 743 19.48 4.03 29.28
C VAL A 743 20.54 5.04 28.85
N ALA A 744 20.96 5.94 29.73
CA ALA A 744 22.01 6.92 29.46
C ALA A 744 23.36 6.29 29.06
N ASN A 745 23.66 5.08 29.55
CA ASN A 745 24.88 4.35 29.19
C ASN A 745 24.70 3.41 27.98
N ASP A 746 23.51 3.33 27.40
CA ASP A 746 23.24 2.51 26.22
C ASP A 746 23.82 3.17 24.97
N ARG A 747 24.96 2.66 24.52
CA ARG A 747 25.67 3.16 23.35
C ARG A 747 24.84 3.09 22.06
N PHE A 748 23.88 2.17 21.95
CA PHE A 748 23.08 2.00 20.74
C PHE A 748 21.99 3.08 20.65
N ILE A 749 21.33 3.37 21.79
CA ILE A 749 20.37 4.48 21.89
C ILE A 749 21.07 5.81 21.59
N SER A 750 22.23 6.08 22.20
CA SER A 750 22.99 7.30 21.93
C SER A 750 23.45 7.38 20.45
N ALA A 751 23.92 6.28 19.87
CA ALA A 751 24.30 6.24 18.46
C ALA A 751 23.11 6.49 17.52
N PHE A 752 21.95 5.90 17.82
CA PHE A 752 20.70 6.11 17.10
C PHE A 752 20.30 7.58 17.09
N CYS A 753 20.23 8.22 18.26
CA CYS A 753 19.83 9.63 18.39
C CYS A 753 20.78 10.56 17.61
N ASN A 754 22.09 10.32 17.72
CA ASN A 754 23.10 11.06 16.98
C ASN A 754 22.98 10.89 15.46
N GLU A 755 22.63 9.69 15.00
CA GLU A 755 22.48 9.40 13.59
C GLU A 755 21.23 10.05 12.99
N ALA A 756 20.09 9.95 13.68
CA ALA A 756 18.83 10.56 13.25
C ALA A 756 18.90 12.10 13.21
N ARG A 757 19.54 12.75 14.20
CA ARG A 757 19.71 14.21 14.22
C ARG A 757 20.74 14.74 13.24
N SER A 758 21.76 13.95 12.89
CA SER A 758 22.93 14.44 12.17
C SER A 758 22.56 15.17 10.88
N HIS A 759 23.12 16.38 10.71
CA HIS A 759 22.92 17.21 9.51
C HIS A 759 23.34 16.52 8.21
N SER A 760 24.28 15.57 8.27
CA SER A 760 24.75 14.81 7.11
C SER A 760 24.04 13.45 6.96
N LEU A 761 23.14 13.08 7.87
CA LEU A 761 22.42 11.80 7.87
C LEU A 761 20.91 12.08 7.96
N GLY A 762 20.24 11.77 9.07
CA GLY A 762 18.78 11.83 9.19
C GLY A 762 18.16 13.23 9.23
N GLN A 763 18.93 14.27 9.57
CA GLN A 763 18.46 15.68 9.64
C GLN A 763 17.19 15.92 10.48
N LEU A 764 16.84 15.02 11.38
CA LEU A 764 15.69 15.15 12.26
C LEU A 764 16.09 15.89 13.53
N ALA A 765 16.30 17.20 13.42
CA ALA A 765 16.96 18.02 14.45
C ALA A 765 16.20 18.06 15.79
N SER A 766 14.87 17.94 15.75
CA SER A 766 13.99 17.99 16.94
C SER A 766 14.00 16.71 17.78
N LEU A 767 14.61 15.62 17.30
CA LEU A 767 14.70 14.35 18.05
C LEU A 767 15.58 14.54 19.31
N PRO A 768 15.07 14.38 20.54
CA PRO A 768 15.84 14.64 21.75
C PRO A 768 16.92 13.58 21.99
N ASP A 769 17.88 13.88 22.86
CA ASP A 769 18.64 12.81 23.53
C ASP A 769 17.68 12.00 24.42
N ILE A 770 17.98 10.70 24.57
CA ILE A 770 17.18 9.78 25.36
C ILE A 770 18.09 9.27 26.47
N GLU A 771 17.94 9.82 27.67
CA GLU A 771 18.81 9.53 28.82
C GLU A 771 18.05 8.84 29.95
N THR A 772 16.73 8.97 30.00
CA THR A 772 15.86 8.38 31.02
C THR A 772 14.99 7.27 30.45
N LEU A 773 14.52 6.39 31.34
CA LEU A 773 13.61 5.32 30.97
C LEU A 773 12.27 5.87 30.48
N ASP A 774 11.78 6.95 31.06
CA ASP A 774 10.52 7.58 30.66
C ASP A 774 10.61 8.19 29.25
N GLU A 775 11.72 8.86 28.93
CA GLU A 775 12.00 9.36 27.57
C GLU A 775 12.08 8.22 26.54
N LEU A 776 12.69 7.09 26.91
CA LEU A 776 12.78 5.94 26.01
C LEU A 776 11.40 5.31 25.75
N ILE A 777 10.58 5.23 26.80
CA ILE A 777 9.19 4.77 26.69
C ILE A 777 8.42 5.67 25.73
N ASP A 778 8.42 6.98 25.95
CA ASP A 778 7.70 7.93 25.09
C ASP A 778 8.21 7.92 23.65
N PHE A 779 9.53 7.82 23.45
CA PHE A 779 10.12 7.70 22.11
C PHE A 779 9.61 6.46 21.36
N VAL A 780 9.67 5.28 21.99
CA VAL A 780 9.21 4.03 21.35
C VAL A 780 7.71 4.05 21.13
N THR A 781 6.92 4.59 22.07
CA THR A 781 5.49 4.81 21.90
C THR A 781 5.20 5.71 20.71
N MET A 782 5.96 6.79 20.51
CA MET A 782 5.79 7.71 19.38
C MET A 782 6.04 7.02 18.04
N CYS A 783 7.11 6.23 17.91
CA CYS A 783 7.39 5.49 16.67
C CYS A 783 6.24 4.53 16.31
N ILE A 784 5.74 3.77 17.29
CA ILE A 784 4.59 2.86 17.06
C ILE A 784 3.33 3.67 16.73
N HIS A 785 3.11 4.80 17.41
CA HIS A 785 1.98 5.70 17.16
C HIS A 785 1.99 6.25 15.71
N ILE A 786 3.15 6.73 15.23
CA ILE A 786 3.32 7.23 13.87
C ILE A 786 3.01 6.13 12.85
N ALA A 787 3.64 4.97 13.02
CA ALA A 787 3.55 3.87 12.06
C ALA A 787 2.15 3.23 12.00
N SER A 788 1.38 3.28 13.09
CA SER A 788 0.11 2.60 13.22
C SER A 788 -1.08 3.59 13.36
N PRO A 789 -1.54 3.99 14.56
CA PRO A 789 -2.81 4.70 14.69
C PRO A 789 -2.82 6.09 14.05
N GLN A 790 -1.69 6.81 14.02
CA GLN A 790 -1.64 8.13 13.40
C GLN A 790 -1.80 8.04 11.89
N HIS A 791 -1.01 7.20 11.23
CA HIS A 791 -1.17 6.93 9.79
C HIS A 791 -2.59 6.44 9.47
N THR A 792 -3.13 5.51 10.25
CA THR A 792 -4.51 5.04 10.04
C THR A 792 -5.52 6.19 10.10
N ALA A 793 -5.45 7.05 11.13
CA ALA A 793 -6.40 8.14 11.33
C ALA A 793 -6.41 9.16 10.17
N VAL A 794 -5.26 9.42 9.54
CA VAL A 794 -5.12 10.43 8.48
C VAL A 794 -5.19 9.84 7.06
N ASN A 795 -5.19 8.52 6.92
CA ASN A 795 -5.22 7.85 5.61
C ASN A 795 -6.60 7.23 5.28
N TYR A 796 -7.20 6.44 6.19
CA TYR A 796 -8.32 5.56 5.83
C TYR A 796 -9.68 6.26 5.65
N LEU A 797 -9.74 7.56 5.91
CA LEU A 797 -10.92 8.41 5.65
C LEU A 797 -10.81 9.20 4.34
N GLN A 798 -9.70 9.10 3.59
CA GLN A 798 -9.55 9.89 2.36
C GLN A 798 -10.59 9.50 1.32
N GLN A 799 -10.87 8.21 1.11
CA GLN A 799 -11.94 7.77 0.21
C GLN A 799 -13.28 8.46 0.55
N TYR A 800 -13.64 8.54 1.83
CA TYR A 800 -14.93 9.08 2.23
C TYR A 800 -15.01 10.60 1.99
N TYR A 801 -13.96 11.35 2.32
CA TYR A 801 -13.97 12.82 2.28
C TYR A 801 -13.49 13.42 0.95
N GLN A 802 -12.69 12.71 0.16
CA GLN A 802 -12.02 13.28 -1.03
C GLN A 802 -12.55 12.72 -2.36
N THR A 803 -13.08 11.50 -2.41
CA THR A 803 -13.61 10.93 -3.66
C THR A 803 -14.80 11.74 -4.20
N PHE A 804 -15.58 12.38 -3.33
CA PHE A 804 -16.51 13.43 -3.73
C PHE A 804 -15.76 14.77 -3.83
N VAL A 805 -15.16 15.02 -5.00
CA VAL A 805 -14.29 16.17 -5.29
C VAL A 805 -14.85 17.52 -4.79
N PRO A 806 -16.16 17.83 -4.91
CA PRO A 806 -16.69 19.11 -4.42
C PRO A 806 -16.54 19.34 -2.90
N ASN A 807 -16.39 18.29 -2.08
CA ASN A 807 -16.17 18.45 -0.64
C ASN A 807 -14.74 18.88 -0.32
N LYS A 808 -13.74 18.28 -0.98
CA LYS A 808 -12.31 18.53 -0.69
C LYS A 808 -11.46 18.50 -1.97
N PRO A 809 -11.57 19.50 -2.86
CA PRO A 809 -10.76 19.57 -4.07
C PRO A 809 -9.31 19.95 -3.74
N SER A 810 -8.34 19.51 -4.55
CA SER A 810 -6.91 19.82 -4.35
C SER A 810 -6.46 21.15 -4.98
N ALA A 811 -7.30 21.76 -5.82
CA ALA A 811 -7.07 23.05 -6.45
C ALA A 811 -8.39 23.67 -6.95
N LEU A 812 -8.34 24.95 -7.28
CA LEU A 812 -9.40 25.71 -7.95
C LEU A 812 -9.07 25.89 -9.44
N TYR A 813 -10.08 26.02 -10.30
CA TYR A 813 -9.95 26.18 -11.76
C TYR A 813 -10.31 27.58 -12.26
N THR A 814 -10.69 28.46 -11.33
CA THR A 814 -10.86 29.90 -11.55
C THR A 814 -9.99 30.66 -10.57
N ARG A 815 -9.64 31.88 -10.98
CA ARG A 815 -8.89 32.81 -10.14
C ARG A 815 -9.72 33.20 -8.91
N LEU A 816 -9.06 33.36 -7.77
CA LEU A 816 -9.73 33.83 -6.55
C LEU A 816 -10.32 35.23 -6.75
N PRO A 817 -11.44 35.57 -6.06
CA PRO A 817 -11.95 36.93 -6.05
C PRO A 817 -10.93 37.87 -5.39
N GLU A 818 -10.77 39.07 -5.96
CA GLU A 818 -9.81 40.08 -5.51
C GLU A 818 -10.37 40.99 -4.41
N SER A 819 -11.68 40.95 -4.17
CA SER A 819 -12.34 41.76 -3.14
C SER A 819 -13.51 41.03 -2.49
N LEU A 820 -13.87 41.45 -1.28
CA LEU A 820 -15.06 40.94 -0.60
C LEU A 820 -16.35 41.19 -1.40
N ALA A 821 -16.46 42.33 -2.08
CA ALA A 821 -17.62 42.64 -2.91
C ALA A 821 -17.76 41.64 -4.07
N GLN A 822 -16.66 41.32 -4.74
CA GLN A 822 -16.66 40.32 -5.80
C GLN A 822 -17.05 38.93 -5.27
N LEU A 823 -16.51 38.51 -4.12
CA LEU A 823 -16.89 37.25 -3.49
C LEU A 823 -18.39 37.22 -3.13
N GLN A 824 -18.94 38.33 -2.63
CA GLN A 824 -20.35 38.43 -2.23
C GLN A 824 -21.33 38.29 -3.40
N ASP A 825 -20.87 38.58 -4.63
CA ASP A 825 -21.66 38.43 -5.85
C ASP A 825 -21.62 36.99 -6.43
N PHE A 826 -20.84 36.07 -5.85
CA PHE A 826 -20.73 34.69 -6.34
C PHE A 826 -22.06 33.95 -6.24
N GLY A 827 -22.41 33.24 -7.30
CA GLY A 827 -23.50 32.27 -7.36
C GLY A 827 -23.01 30.83 -7.49
N GLU A 828 -23.95 29.91 -7.74
CA GLU A 828 -23.64 28.50 -7.95
C GLU A 828 -22.71 28.25 -9.14
N GLU A 829 -22.88 29.01 -10.22
CA GLU A 829 -22.06 28.90 -11.43
C GLU A 829 -20.58 29.20 -11.12
N ASP A 830 -20.28 30.22 -10.32
CA ASP A 830 -18.90 30.55 -9.93
C ASP A 830 -18.25 29.39 -9.15
N MET A 831 -19.02 28.74 -8.27
CA MET A 831 -18.57 27.57 -7.52
C MET A 831 -18.32 26.36 -8.43
N LEU A 832 -19.22 26.09 -9.38
CA LEU A 832 -19.05 25.01 -10.36
C LEU A 832 -17.83 25.22 -11.25
N MET A 833 -17.62 26.44 -11.74
CA MET A 833 -16.50 26.80 -12.60
C MET A 833 -15.15 26.70 -11.87
N ALA A 834 -15.15 26.86 -10.54
CA ALA A 834 -13.97 26.68 -9.71
C ALA A 834 -13.56 25.20 -9.53
N LEU A 835 -14.42 24.24 -9.87
CA LEU A 835 -14.14 22.80 -9.80
C LEU A 835 -13.57 22.27 -11.14
N PRO A 836 -12.90 21.10 -11.16
CA PRO A 836 -12.34 20.50 -12.39
C PRO A 836 -13.38 19.93 -13.37
N ILE A 837 -14.57 20.53 -13.51
CA ILE A 837 -15.63 20.02 -14.38
C ILE A 837 -15.25 20.05 -15.87
N HIS A 838 -14.28 20.91 -16.24
CA HIS A 838 -13.70 21.01 -17.58
C HIS A 838 -12.48 20.13 -17.78
N GLU A 839 -11.90 19.65 -16.68
CA GLU A 839 -10.63 18.92 -16.64
C GLU A 839 -10.88 17.52 -16.07
N PRO A 840 -11.53 16.62 -16.84
CA PRO A 840 -11.97 15.32 -16.34
C PRO A 840 -10.81 14.46 -15.83
N ARG A 841 -9.61 14.64 -16.38
CA ARG A 841 -8.40 13.99 -15.88
C ARG A 841 -8.14 14.35 -14.43
N ASP A 842 -8.20 15.63 -14.10
CA ASP A 842 -7.89 16.10 -12.76
C ASP A 842 -9.00 15.71 -11.77
N TRP A 843 -10.27 15.77 -12.19
CA TRP A 843 -11.38 15.22 -11.39
C TRP A 843 -11.14 13.75 -11.04
N LEU A 844 -10.76 12.94 -12.03
CA LEU A 844 -10.52 11.51 -11.82
C LEU A 844 -9.30 11.25 -10.94
N LEU A 845 -8.23 12.01 -11.08
CA LEU A 845 -7.07 11.88 -10.19
C LEU A 845 -7.45 12.27 -8.75
N MET A 846 -8.19 13.36 -8.55
CA MET A 846 -8.71 13.78 -7.24
C MET A 846 -9.62 12.72 -6.60
N ALA A 847 -10.38 11.97 -7.41
CA ALA A 847 -11.27 10.94 -6.90
C ALA A 847 -10.61 9.56 -6.69
N GLN A 848 -9.69 9.17 -7.58
CA GLN A 848 -9.06 7.85 -7.61
C GLN A 848 -7.92 7.71 -6.61
N VAL A 849 -7.11 8.74 -6.41
CA VAL A 849 -5.92 8.68 -5.54
C VAL A 849 -6.32 8.39 -4.09
N PRO A 850 -7.33 9.07 -3.51
CA PRO A 850 -7.84 8.71 -2.18
C PRO A 850 -8.28 7.25 -2.06
N TYR A 851 -8.94 6.72 -3.09
CA TYR A 851 -9.35 5.31 -3.12
C TYR A 851 -8.14 4.36 -3.18
N LEU A 852 -7.10 4.70 -3.96
CA LEU A 852 -5.86 3.94 -4.03
C LEU A 852 -5.15 3.91 -2.67
N LEU A 853 -5.15 5.02 -1.94
CA LEU A 853 -4.42 5.17 -0.67
C LEU A 853 -5.23 4.68 0.54
N SER A 854 -6.56 4.57 0.46
CA SER A 854 -7.45 4.19 1.58
C SER A 854 -7.96 2.75 1.55
N PHE A 855 -7.23 1.81 0.94
CA PHE A 855 -7.73 0.43 0.85
C PHE A 855 -7.84 -0.22 2.24
N GLU A 856 -8.93 -0.95 2.52
CA GLU A 856 -9.20 -1.55 3.84
C GLU A 856 -8.01 -2.34 4.40
N VAL A 857 -7.73 -2.15 5.70
CA VAL A 857 -6.68 -2.90 6.41
C VAL A 857 -7.01 -4.40 6.37
N PRO A 858 -6.09 -5.25 5.89
CA PRO A 858 -6.25 -6.70 6.00
C PRO A 858 -6.38 -7.17 7.46
N ASP A 859 -7.24 -8.16 7.70
CA ASP A 859 -7.50 -8.73 9.03
C ASP A 859 -6.24 -9.27 9.73
N ASP A 860 -5.18 -9.58 8.99
CA ASP A 860 -3.89 -10.10 9.48
C ASP A 860 -2.79 -9.04 9.60
N THR A 861 -3.10 -7.76 9.34
CA THR A 861 -2.12 -6.67 9.43
C THR A 861 -2.62 -5.48 10.25
N ASN A 862 -3.56 -5.71 11.17
CA ASN A 862 -3.97 -4.74 12.19
C ASN A 862 -3.23 -4.94 13.53
N ILE A 863 -3.30 -3.93 14.40
CA ILE A 863 -2.57 -3.89 15.67
C ILE A 863 -3.08 -4.93 16.68
N LEU A 864 -4.37 -5.27 16.66
CA LEU A 864 -4.91 -6.35 17.49
C LEU A 864 -4.40 -7.72 17.06
N HIS A 865 -4.31 -7.95 15.74
CA HIS A 865 -3.72 -9.16 15.19
C HIS A 865 -2.24 -9.26 15.55
N TYR A 866 -1.49 -8.15 15.48
CA TYR A 866 -0.12 -8.09 15.97
C TYR A 866 -0.02 -8.54 17.42
N ALA A 867 -0.76 -7.91 18.34
CA ALA A 867 -0.73 -8.23 19.77
C ALA A 867 -1.03 -9.72 20.02
N THR A 868 -2.04 -10.26 19.33
CA THR A 868 -2.43 -11.68 19.40
C THR A 868 -1.32 -12.60 18.89
N THR A 869 -0.70 -12.27 17.76
CA THR A 869 0.34 -13.11 17.15
C THR A 869 1.62 -13.10 17.97
N ILE A 870 2.04 -11.95 18.49
CA ILE A 870 3.29 -11.86 19.26
C ILE A 870 3.14 -12.46 20.67
N SER A 871 1.97 -12.39 21.30
CA SER A 871 1.74 -13.01 22.61
C SER A 871 1.92 -14.54 22.56
N ASP A 872 1.55 -15.15 21.44
CA ASP A 872 1.56 -16.62 21.26
C ASP A 872 2.87 -17.12 20.61
N SER A 873 3.74 -16.22 20.15
CA SER A 873 4.92 -16.55 19.36
C SER A 873 6.11 -16.99 20.21
N SER A 874 6.48 -18.27 20.16
CA SER A 874 7.65 -18.77 20.90
C SER A 874 9.00 -18.15 20.51
N SER A 875 9.11 -17.53 19.32
CA SER A 875 10.32 -16.82 18.86
C SER A 875 10.43 -15.38 19.37
N THR A 876 9.35 -14.83 19.94
CA THR A 876 9.33 -13.48 20.53
C THR A 876 9.89 -13.54 21.95
N PRO A 877 10.75 -12.59 22.39
CA PRO A 877 11.25 -12.53 23.77
C PRO A 877 10.11 -12.54 24.79
N SER A 878 10.25 -13.29 25.89
CA SER A 878 9.18 -13.44 26.89
C SER A 878 8.68 -12.10 27.43
N ILE A 879 9.59 -11.15 27.67
CA ILE A 879 9.26 -9.80 28.14
C ILE A 879 8.24 -9.12 27.21
N ILE A 880 8.42 -9.25 25.88
CA ILE A 880 7.50 -8.69 24.88
C ILE A 880 6.19 -9.49 24.85
N ARG A 881 6.24 -10.82 24.92
CA ARG A 881 5.03 -11.67 24.89
C ARG A 881 4.11 -11.39 26.07
N ASP A 882 4.68 -11.29 27.26
CA ASP A 882 3.94 -11.09 28.50
C ASP A 882 3.27 -9.70 28.49
N ALA A 883 3.95 -8.67 28.00
CA ALA A 883 3.36 -7.35 27.77
C ALA A 883 2.31 -7.35 26.65
N ALA A 884 2.51 -8.15 25.60
CA ALA A 884 1.57 -8.24 24.49
C ALA A 884 0.24 -8.90 24.85
N LEU A 885 0.22 -9.81 25.82
CA LEU A 885 -1.03 -10.35 26.38
C LEU A 885 -1.89 -9.21 26.96
N VAL A 886 -1.27 -8.30 27.71
CA VAL A 886 -1.97 -7.12 28.25
C VAL A 886 -2.37 -6.15 27.14
N LEU A 887 -1.48 -5.88 26.18
CA LEU A 887 -1.81 -5.06 25.01
C LEU A 887 -3.04 -5.60 24.28
N LYS A 888 -3.12 -6.92 24.07
CA LYS A 888 -4.26 -7.57 23.43
C LYS A 888 -5.55 -7.32 24.21
N GLU A 889 -5.56 -7.58 25.51
CA GLU A 889 -6.73 -7.37 26.37
C GLU A 889 -7.18 -5.90 26.37
N ASP A 890 -6.23 -4.97 26.46
CA ASP A 890 -6.47 -3.53 26.42
C ASP A 890 -7.08 -3.09 25.07
N LEU A 891 -6.55 -3.61 23.95
CA LEU A 891 -7.07 -3.32 22.61
C LEU A 891 -8.47 -3.93 22.40
N GLU A 892 -8.73 -5.15 22.86
CA GLU A 892 -10.06 -5.78 22.79
C GLU A 892 -11.10 -4.96 23.58
N ALA A 893 -10.76 -4.50 24.78
CA ALA A 893 -11.61 -3.61 25.57
C ALA A 893 -11.81 -2.25 24.87
N PHE A 894 -10.76 -1.75 24.20
CA PHE A 894 -10.82 -0.45 23.53
C PHE A 894 -11.76 -0.44 22.32
N ILE A 895 -11.98 -1.55 21.62
CA ILE A 895 -13.00 -1.65 20.54
C ILE A 895 -14.36 -1.16 21.02
N GLY A 896 -14.79 -1.60 22.21
CA GLY A 896 -16.07 -1.17 22.80
C GLY A 896 -16.10 0.33 23.12
N THR A 897 -14.97 0.88 23.55
CA THR A 897 -14.82 2.32 23.85
C THR A 897 -14.88 3.16 22.58
N VAL A 898 -14.22 2.75 21.50
CA VAL A 898 -14.29 3.43 20.19
C VAL A 898 -15.74 3.49 19.69
N ALA A 899 -16.45 2.37 19.78
CA ALA A 899 -17.86 2.31 19.40
C ALA A 899 -18.74 3.23 20.28
N GLN A 900 -18.47 3.29 21.59
CA GLN A 900 -19.16 4.20 22.50
C GLN A 900 -18.89 5.66 22.13
N TYR A 901 -17.62 6.07 21.94
CA TYR A 901 -17.28 7.44 21.57
C TYR A 901 -17.93 7.84 20.24
N SER A 902 -18.00 6.93 19.27
CA SER A 902 -18.71 7.19 18.00
C SER A 902 -20.23 7.36 18.19
N GLN A 903 -20.86 6.67 19.13
CA GLN A 903 -22.28 6.83 19.43
C GLN A 903 -22.60 8.12 20.19
N GLU A 904 -21.61 8.68 20.88
CA GLU A 904 -21.75 9.92 21.64
C GLU A 904 -21.62 11.17 20.77
N LEU A 905 -21.06 11.07 19.54
CA LEU A 905 -20.98 12.20 18.60
C LEU A 905 -22.38 12.73 18.24
N ASP A 906 -22.52 14.03 18.03
CA ASP A 906 -23.74 14.60 17.45
C ASP A 906 -24.00 14.06 16.03
N ASP A 907 -22.92 13.88 15.26
CA ASP A 907 -22.99 13.37 13.89
C ASP A 907 -23.11 11.85 13.84
N GLN A 908 -24.36 11.36 13.82
CA GLN A 908 -24.67 9.93 13.71
C GLN A 908 -24.75 9.41 12.26
N GLN A 909 -24.59 10.28 11.25
CA GLN A 909 -24.60 9.85 9.84
C GLN A 909 -23.25 9.27 9.40
N THR A 910 -22.16 9.69 10.03
CA THR A 910 -20.80 9.23 9.73
C THR A 910 -20.12 8.73 11.02
N PRO A 911 -20.19 7.43 11.33
CA PRO A 911 -19.56 6.91 12.54
C PRO A 911 -18.03 7.03 12.45
N TYR A 912 -17.38 7.43 13.55
CA TYR A 912 -15.94 7.57 13.63
C TYR A 912 -15.30 6.31 14.24
N LEU A 913 -15.04 5.33 13.38
CA LEU A 913 -14.50 4.01 13.75
C LEU A 913 -13.10 3.75 13.20
N VAL A 914 -12.43 4.79 12.68
CA VAL A 914 -11.13 4.65 12.00
C VAL A 914 -10.02 4.14 12.93
N LEU A 915 -10.15 4.37 14.25
CA LEU A 915 -9.22 3.91 15.28
C LEU A 915 -9.67 2.63 16.01
N ASP A 916 -10.64 1.89 15.45
CA ASP A 916 -10.97 0.55 15.92
C ASP A 916 -9.71 -0.35 15.84
N PRO A 917 -9.23 -0.94 16.95
CA PRO A 917 -8.03 -1.78 16.95
C PRO A 917 -8.05 -2.96 15.97
N SER A 918 -9.23 -3.46 15.61
CA SER A 918 -9.39 -4.54 14.61
C SER A 918 -9.19 -4.05 13.17
N LYS A 919 -9.18 -2.72 12.95
CA LYS A 919 -9.00 -2.07 11.65
C LYS A 919 -7.81 -1.12 11.62
N THR A 920 -7.15 -0.88 12.75
CA THR A 920 -5.96 -0.02 12.82
C THR A 920 -4.76 -0.78 12.34
N ALA A 921 -4.15 -0.36 11.23
CA ALA A 921 -3.01 -1.04 10.63
C ALA A 921 -1.83 -1.13 11.61
N VAL A 922 -1.09 -2.23 11.64
CA VAL A 922 0.10 -2.39 12.51
C VAL A 922 1.29 -1.53 12.06
N SER A 923 1.29 -1.11 10.79
CA SER A 923 2.36 -0.37 10.13
C SER A 923 1.79 0.48 9.01
N ILE A 924 2.62 1.27 8.34
CA ILE A 924 2.25 2.03 7.15
C ILE A 924 2.17 1.05 5.96
N LEU A 925 0.94 0.63 5.64
CA LEU A 925 0.66 -0.44 4.67
C LEU A 925 0.35 0.02 3.25
N ILE A 926 -0.06 1.27 3.05
CA ILE A 926 -0.42 1.82 1.74
C ILE A 926 -0.26 3.33 1.69
#